data_AF-A0AAW1S7C5-F1
#
_entry.id   AF-A0AAW1S7C5-F1
#
_cell.length_a   1.000
_cell.length_b   1.000
_cell.length_c   1.000
_cell.angle_alpha   90.00
_cell.angle_beta   90.00
_cell.angle_gamma   90.00
#
_symmetry.space_group_name_H-M   'P 1'
#
loop_
_entity.id
_entity.type
_entity.pdbx_description
1 polymer ?
#
loop_
_entity_poly.entity_id
_entity_poly.type
_entity_poly.pdbx_seq_one_letter_code
_entity_poly.pdbx_strand_id
1 'polypeptide(L)'
;MGDAPSIEEAAKSGTGKTTGFVIGANAVSPGAPVSADAEAPASPPRNYSAPAFNAPDLEKQLGKRPTPLLEDETREFERYRRVSEVNWIGMAVFLCYLAALAFYLWVRITKTLDLGQFQWYGILVLVIECLGATTVILYGINLLRMPVATYHVQEDPSSPGKPFTRHPYHVRVLVPCYKEGLDILRRTVMAAYDATLPEGCERTIYLLDDGKDIKKRKWVETLGADVVYVSGRKREPGEMNGKSGNLNNVCSQLYPKGAPIPSTELLCIFDADQVASKEFFLKTLPLFDSGDDIAMVLSPQCFHNLNLHSDIFNHSNVHFWEYMQPGYDALGFISCTGTNFLVRSTAMMEVGGSPTWTLTEDFALGMELKKYGWNCRYVQEYLAIGEAPDQIRNCYQQRSRWCKGHFQILFNFEHCPLFQRRLSIFMRIMYMSGVWAYIVGALSTPTFIIIPIVTIWGGVFPIVVSQWAAIGLTVYMVATHAVLYYVRSPKHLEALWFSNIANTLMWFTYVKALYSALSSVTLGKTIQFKTTLKGAAMLMNTAVRDLWMPGLCFILLLATLILGLIKLGTSATIASPLCISIVWIVYALIPEALVMYYACVSKACLLADYELSKCRASANGVSLQYVCRICMVLSFFSAACAVGLMWGLYPKEYDLGHVLSLSSYFYNAQRAGHLPPDNGVPWRSDALLWETGPGEIDLTGGWLNGGSAGDLKMSVPTAFTTSLVAWGMLAFPAGYAAANQTYAGQQSVRWGADYLLKTLIANSTGGNVSSIVYQVGNYTIDQTYWGRPEDIPRTVSGYPTRPAFTAPASHASDLGGAIVAALAASSLVFRSTDPGYSTTLLSAAFDLYAVVTDSANHGLYGDVATFKACVGPFAKGSTGAQCIPASVQLNGSAVPLYNGTTYYDCLLWAATWMYKATGDGAYLDDATTFYVAHLYDETGSERLVFDWTSYYWASCVLLAQLTDGGTYHERSQHFMRMWVCGIDQVVAYTPRGRAYNSASGSLGSTANAAFLATTYGAYELPSNPALASRYVCWARSQIRYMLGDADQSYVVGYGRNAPTHADNRAASCPPPPQQCSAVSGLLNPQPNPNVLSGALVEGALFSDVFQDVRILNSTNVEIEFNAGFQGVLAGLSQASGTWEQCLQGYGGLGRVSTVCGNA
;
A
#
# COMPACT_ATOMS: atom_id res chain seq x y z
N MET A 1 52.69 26.84 -35.38
CA MET A 1 52.36 25.49 -35.88
C MET A 1 50.86 25.32 -35.66
N GLY A 2 49.99 25.85 -36.52
CA GLY A 2 50.16 26.10 -37.96
C GLY A 2 49.67 24.89 -38.75
N ASP A 3 48.98 25.01 -39.88
CA ASP A 3 48.52 26.21 -40.60
C ASP A 3 47.23 25.87 -41.39
N ALA A 4 46.49 26.88 -41.83
CA ALA A 4 45.51 26.71 -42.93
C ALA A 4 46.27 26.69 -44.28
N PRO A 5 45.69 26.20 -45.40
CA PRO A 5 44.87 27.11 -46.21
C PRO A 5 43.79 26.47 -47.14
N SER A 6 42.99 27.37 -47.77
CA SER A 6 42.36 27.31 -49.12
C SER A 6 41.52 26.08 -49.54
N ILE A 7 40.21 26.18 -49.82
CA ILE A 7 39.45 26.98 -50.84
C ILE A 7 39.59 26.38 -52.26
N GLU A 8 38.51 25.79 -52.81
CA GLU A 8 37.68 26.38 -53.89
C GLU A 8 36.41 25.51 -54.19
N GLU A 9 35.27 26.20 -54.34
CA GLU A 9 34.11 26.03 -55.27
C GLU A 9 33.64 24.65 -55.82
N ALA A 10 32.37 24.39 -56.16
CA ALA A 10 31.04 25.04 -56.00
C ALA A 10 29.98 24.10 -56.64
N ALA A 11 28.64 24.24 -56.61
CA ALA A 11 27.64 25.05 -55.87
C ALA A 11 26.24 24.43 -56.11
N LYS A 12 25.25 24.64 -55.22
CA LYS A 12 23.85 24.93 -55.62
C LYS A 12 22.93 25.44 -54.49
N SER A 13 22.07 26.39 -54.88
CA SER A 13 20.84 26.90 -54.25
C SER A 13 20.86 27.49 -52.82
N GLY A 14 20.51 28.78 -52.72
CA GLY A 14 19.26 29.09 -52.00
C GLY A 14 19.19 30.29 -51.05
N THR A 15 20.23 31.10 -50.90
CA THR A 15 20.16 32.39 -50.17
C THR A 15 19.32 33.43 -50.95
N GLY A 16 18.74 34.47 -50.35
CA GLY A 16 18.73 34.88 -48.95
C GLY A 16 18.19 36.30 -48.71
N LYS A 17 18.33 36.76 -47.47
CA LYS A 17 18.15 38.12 -46.92
C LYS A 17 18.58 39.26 -47.88
N THR A 18 17.94 40.44 -47.79
CA THR A 18 18.55 41.61 -47.10
C THR A 18 17.57 42.78 -46.86
N THR A 19 17.99 43.67 -45.96
CA THR A 19 17.43 44.98 -45.58
C THR A 19 17.18 45.96 -46.73
N GLY A 20 16.12 46.77 -46.64
CA GLY A 20 15.88 47.91 -47.52
C GLY A 20 14.82 48.87 -46.96
N PHE A 21 15.08 50.17 -47.06
CA PHE A 21 14.21 51.29 -46.63
C PHE A 21 13.40 51.80 -47.86
N VAL A 22 12.52 52.81 -47.66
CA VAL A 22 11.94 53.74 -48.69
C VAL A 22 10.56 53.45 -49.33
N ILE A 23 9.57 54.27 -48.91
CA ILE A 23 8.62 55.16 -49.65
C ILE A 23 7.85 54.65 -50.90
N GLY A 24 6.54 54.95 -50.93
CA GLY A 24 5.70 55.06 -52.15
C GLY A 24 4.23 54.67 -51.89
N ALA A 25 3.33 55.50 -51.33
CA ALA A 25 2.79 56.80 -51.78
C ALA A 25 1.83 56.71 -52.98
N ASN A 26 0.52 56.92 -52.73
CA ASN A 26 -0.47 57.71 -53.50
C ASN A 26 -1.91 57.39 -53.02
N ALA A 27 -2.91 58.28 -53.01
CA ALA A 27 -2.97 59.75 -52.99
C ALA A 27 -4.47 60.18 -52.79
N VAL A 28 -4.75 61.50 -52.63
CA VAL A 28 -6.08 62.17 -52.77
C VAL A 28 -7.08 61.95 -51.59
N SER A 29 -7.73 62.95 -50.96
CA SER A 29 -7.61 64.43 -50.94
C SER A 29 -8.29 65.02 -49.66
N PRO A 30 -8.12 66.32 -49.33
CA PRO A 30 -8.56 66.90 -48.04
C PRO A 30 -9.66 68.01 -48.11
N GLY A 31 -10.24 68.33 -46.95
CA GLY A 31 -11.10 69.51 -46.69
C GLY A 31 -12.20 69.21 -45.65
N ALA A 32 -12.71 70.13 -44.82
CA ALA A 32 -12.33 71.52 -44.50
C ALA A 32 -12.86 71.86 -43.04
N PRO A 33 -13.25 73.09 -42.61
CA PRO A 33 -12.42 73.83 -41.65
C PRO A 33 -13.12 74.34 -40.35
N VAL A 34 -12.31 74.82 -39.40
CA VAL A 34 -12.51 76.00 -38.50
C VAL A 34 -13.80 76.12 -37.67
N SER A 35 -13.64 76.22 -36.34
CA SER A 35 -13.96 77.45 -35.59
C SER A 35 -13.28 77.47 -34.22
N ALA A 36 -12.95 78.66 -33.74
CA ALA A 36 -12.60 78.93 -32.36
C ALA A 36 -13.87 79.38 -31.62
N ASP A 37 -13.88 79.24 -30.29
CA ASP A 37 -14.09 80.40 -29.41
C ASP A 37 -13.73 80.03 -27.96
N ALA A 38 -13.48 81.05 -27.14
CA ALA A 38 -12.94 80.92 -25.80
C ALA A 38 -14.01 81.10 -24.72
N GLU A 39 -13.91 80.37 -23.61
CA GLU A 39 -14.52 80.79 -22.35
C GLU A 39 -13.79 80.22 -21.10
N ALA A 40 -14.09 80.82 -19.95
CA ALA A 40 -13.31 80.77 -18.70
C ALA A 40 -13.34 79.41 -17.96
N PRO A 41 -12.41 79.14 -17.00
CA PRO A 41 -12.29 77.81 -16.40
C PRO A 41 -13.45 77.49 -15.44
N ALA A 42 -14.35 76.62 -15.89
CA ALA A 42 -15.31 75.97 -15.00
C ALA A 42 -14.62 74.99 -14.04
N SER A 43 -15.01 75.03 -12.77
CA SER A 43 -14.56 74.11 -11.72
C SER A 43 -14.80 72.64 -12.09
N PRO A 44 -13.88 71.70 -11.80
CA PRO A 44 -14.09 70.28 -12.09
C PRO A 44 -15.32 69.72 -11.37
N PRO A 45 -16.10 68.83 -12.00
CA PRO A 45 -17.33 68.30 -11.40
C PRO A 45 -17.03 67.41 -10.19
N ARG A 46 -17.61 67.77 -9.03
CA ARG A 46 -17.49 67.01 -7.76
C ARG A 46 -18.16 65.62 -7.76
N ASN A 47 -18.81 65.21 -8.85
CA ASN A 47 -19.60 63.99 -8.90
C ASN A 47 -18.82 62.83 -9.56
N TYR A 48 -17.93 62.20 -8.78
CA TYR A 48 -17.65 60.78 -8.96
C TYR A 48 -18.41 59.99 -7.89
N SER A 49 -19.68 59.69 -8.16
CA SER A 49 -20.37 58.65 -7.40
C SER A 49 -19.73 57.31 -7.75
N ALA A 50 -18.99 56.71 -6.82
CA ALA A 50 -18.66 55.30 -6.91
C ALA A 50 -19.97 54.52 -7.11
N PRO A 51 -20.04 53.54 -8.03
CA PRO A 51 -21.25 52.75 -8.22
C PRO A 51 -21.64 52.11 -6.88
N ALA A 52 -22.91 52.24 -6.50
CA ALA A 52 -23.40 51.82 -5.20
C ALA A 52 -23.09 50.33 -4.99
N PHE A 53 -22.14 50.04 -4.09
CA PHE A 53 -21.76 48.68 -3.75
C PHE A 53 -22.88 48.11 -2.90
N ASN A 54 -23.64 47.15 -3.45
CA ASN A 54 -24.72 46.47 -2.73
C ASN A 54 -24.13 45.54 -1.65
N ALA A 55 -23.81 46.11 -0.50
CA ALA A 55 -23.59 45.40 0.76
C ALA A 55 -24.63 44.27 1.03
N PRO A 56 -25.95 44.42 0.74
CA PRO A 56 -26.92 43.33 0.95
C PRO A 56 -26.69 42.03 0.15
N ASP A 57 -25.88 42.02 -0.92
CA ASP A 57 -25.56 40.76 -1.60
C ASP A 57 -24.43 39.98 -0.90
N LEU A 58 -23.62 40.64 -0.06
CA LEU A 58 -22.64 39.99 0.81
C LEU A 58 -23.33 39.26 1.98
N GLU A 59 -24.35 39.89 2.59
CA GLU A 59 -25.19 39.27 3.63
C GLU A 59 -26.07 38.12 3.12
N LYS A 60 -26.43 38.12 1.82
CA LYS A 60 -27.12 36.96 1.21
C LYS A 60 -26.21 35.75 1.03
N GLN A 61 -24.92 35.96 0.77
CA GLN A 61 -23.95 34.89 0.60
C GLN A 61 -23.42 34.37 1.95
N LEU A 62 -23.26 35.26 2.94
CA LEU A 62 -22.80 34.96 4.29
C LEU A 62 -23.97 35.12 5.28
N GLY A 63 -24.63 34.00 5.58
CA GLY A 63 -25.87 33.96 6.38
C GLY A 63 -25.77 34.61 7.76
N LYS A 64 -26.93 35.13 8.22
CA LYS A 64 -27.11 35.99 9.41
C LYS A 64 -26.36 35.54 10.66
N ARG A 65 -25.79 36.53 11.38
CA ARG A 65 -25.26 36.40 12.74
C ARG A 65 -26.38 36.08 13.76
N PRO A 66 -26.11 35.31 14.82
CA PRO A 66 -27.01 35.20 15.97
C PRO A 66 -26.93 36.47 16.85
N THR A 67 -28.03 36.76 17.56
CA THR A 67 -28.17 37.89 18.50
C THR A 67 -27.32 37.71 19.77
N PRO A 68 -26.73 38.78 20.33
CA PRO A 68 -26.16 38.74 21.68
C PRO A 68 -27.28 38.81 22.73
N LEU A 69 -27.15 38.01 23.79
CA LEU A 69 -27.87 38.22 25.04
C LEU A 69 -27.16 39.34 25.82
N LEU A 70 -27.94 40.31 26.30
CA LEU A 70 -27.50 41.33 27.25
C LEU A 70 -27.67 40.77 28.67
N GLU A 71 -26.64 40.88 29.52
CA GLU A 71 -26.80 41.23 30.94
C GLU A 71 -25.46 41.60 31.62
N ASP A 72 -25.59 42.47 32.63
CA ASP A 72 -24.65 43.01 33.62
C ASP A 72 -23.42 43.88 33.23
N GLU A 73 -23.49 45.11 33.73
CA GLU A 73 -22.40 46.08 33.85
C GLU A 73 -21.66 45.87 35.19
N THR A 74 -20.31 45.75 35.21
CA THR A 74 -19.40 46.17 36.33
C THR A 74 -17.91 45.78 36.16
N ARG A 75 -17.31 45.85 34.96
CA ARG A 75 -15.83 45.75 34.80
C ARG A 75 -15.25 46.67 33.73
N GLU A 76 -14.74 47.83 34.14
CA GLU A 76 -14.19 48.85 33.23
C GLU A 76 -12.72 48.66 32.81
N PHE A 77 -11.96 47.75 33.44
CA PHE A 77 -10.54 47.55 33.14
C PHE A 77 -10.14 46.16 32.59
N GLU A 78 -11.09 45.26 32.32
CA GLU A 78 -10.80 43.93 31.75
C GLU A 78 -11.09 43.78 30.24
N ARG A 79 -11.75 44.77 29.62
CA ARG A 79 -12.44 44.65 28.32
C ARG A 79 -11.58 44.40 27.07
N TYR A 80 -10.25 44.44 27.17
CA TYR A 80 -9.32 44.22 26.05
C TYR A 80 -8.25 43.14 26.30
N ARG A 81 -8.42 42.32 27.34
CA ARG A 81 -7.50 41.20 27.60
C ARG A 81 -7.65 40.13 26.51
N ARG A 82 -6.56 39.39 26.22
CA ARG A 82 -6.57 38.26 25.27
C ARG A 82 -7.34 37.05 25.85
N VAL A 83 -8.66 37.16 25.95
CA VAL A 83 -9.56 36.11 26.45
C VAL A 83 -9.86 35.12 25.31
N SER A 84 -8.86 34.30 24.96
CA SER A 84 -9.08 33.19 24.04
C SER A 84 -9.58 31.97 24.82
N GLU A 85 -10.86 31.64 24.67
CA GLU A 85 -11.42 30.43 25.29
C GLU A 85 -10.73 29.16 24.75
N VAL A 86 -10.69 28.12 25.57
CA VAL A 86 -10.20 26.80 25.16
C VAL A 86 -11.24 26.17 24.25
N ASN A 87 -10.84 25.84 23.02
CA ASN A 87 -11.70 25.08 22.12
C ASN A 87 -11.65 23.61 22.52
N TRP A 88 -12.52 23.19 23.45
CA TRP A 88 -12.55 21.82 23.96
C TRP A 88 -12.74 20.76 22.87
N ILE A 89 -13.51 21.06 21.81
CA ILE A 89 -13.72 20.15 20.68
C ILE A 89 -12.43 20.04 19.84
N GLY A 90 -11.81 21.17 19.49
CA GLY A 90 -10.53 21.19 18.76
C GLY A 90 -9.41 20.52 19.55
N MET A 91 -9.36 20.74 20.87
CA MET A 91 -8.45 20.07 21.79
C MET A 91 -8.68 18.55 21.81
N ALA A 92 -9.93 18.08 21.92
CA ALA A 92 -10.24 16.65 21.91
C ALA A 92 -9.85 15.99 20.57
N VAL A 93 -10.19 16.62 19.44
CA VAL A 93 -9.79 16.14 18.10
C VAL A 93 -8.26 16.07 17.96
N PHE A 94 -7.55 17.08 18.45
CA PHE A 94 -6.09 17.11 18.41
C PHE A 94 -5.43 16.07 19.35
N LEU A 95 -5.94 15.87 20.56
CA LEU A 95 -5.44 14.85 21.48
C LEU A 95 -5.69 13.44 20.94
N CYS A 96 -6.86 13.19 20.34
CA CYS A 96 -7.15 11.95 19.61
C CYS A 96 -6.18 11.74 18.45
N TYR A 97 -5.83 12.80 17.71
CA TYR A 97 -4.80 12.73 16.66
C TYR A 97 -3.40 12.41 17.21
N LEU A 98 -2.97 13.00 18.31
CA LEU A 98 -1.68 12.67 18.93
C LEU A 98 -1.62 11.22 19.43
N ALA A 99 -2.70 10.72 20.02
CA ALA A 99 -2.81 9.32 20.43
C ALA A 99 -2.81 8.36 19.22
N ALA A 100 -3.58 8.69 18.18
CA ALA A 100 -3.62 7.94 16.92
C ALA A 100 -2.25 7.91 16.21
N LEU A 101 -1.54 9.04 16.18
CA LEU A 101 -0.18 9.13 15.64
C LEU A 101 0.82 8.29 16.44
N ALA A 102 0.78 8.35 17.78
CA ALA A 102 1.67 7.55 18.62
C ALA A 102 1.44 6.03 18.42
N PHE A 103 0.18 5.60 18.39
CA PHE A 103 -0.19 4.22 18.08
C PHE A 103 0.23 3.81 16.65
N TYR A 104 0.00 4.68 15.66
CA TYR A 104 0.41 4.46 14.29
C TYR A 104 1.93 4.31 14.15
N LEU A 105 2.72 5.18 14.77
CA LEU A 105 4.18 5.08 14.73
C LEU A 105 4.68 3.79 15.41
N TRP A 106 4.05 3.35 16.50
CA TRP A 106 4.34 2.05 17.10
C TRP A 106 4.03 0.90 16.14
N VAL A 107 2.86 0.90 15.47
CA VAL A 107 2.52 -0.07 14.41
C VAL A 107 3.51 -0.02 13.25
N ARG A 108 3.89 1.18 12.81
CA ARG A 108 4.83 1.36 11.69
C ARG A 108 6.18 0.75 12.01
N ILE A 109 6.77 1.14 13.14
CA ILE A 109 8.09 0.69 13.57
C ILE A 109 8.12 -0.81 13.91
N THR A 110 7.07 -1.35 14.57
CA THR A 110 7.12 -2.72 15.13
C THR A 110 6.39 -3.80 14.33
N LYS A 111 5.51 -3.46 13.37
CA LYS A 111 4.65 -4.43 12.66
C LYS A 111 4.63 -4.30 11.14
N THR A 112 5.12 -3.21 10.55
CA THR A 112 4.93 -2.95 9.10
C THR A 112 6.12 -2.34 8.37
N LEU A 113 7.20 -1.97 9.08
CA LEU A 113 8.47 -1.64 8.47
C LEU A 113 9.11 -2.95 7.96
N ASP A 114 9.30 -3.05 6.64
CA ASP A 114 9.99 -4.18 6.02
C ASP A 114 11.45 -4.22 6.50
N LEU A 115 11.87 -5.34 7.11
CA LEU A 115 13.26 -5.59 7.52
C LEU A 115 14.07 -6.31 6.44
N GLY A 116 13.49 -6.56 5.27
CA GLY A 116 14.14 -7.10 4.08
C GLY A 116 15.00 -6.10 3.31
N GLN A 117 15.40 -6.49 2.10
CA GLN A 117 16.35 -5.74 1.25
C GLN A 117 15.94 -4.28 0.93
N PHE A 118 14.66 -3.95 1.04
CA PHE A 118 14.11 -2.61 0.75
C PHE A 118 13.80 -1.81 2.02
N GLN A 119 14.38 -2.18 3.17
CA GLN A 119 14.25 -1.44 4.44
C GLN A 119 14.51 0.08 4.27
N TRP A 120 15.48 0.48 3.43
CA TRP A 120 15.76 1.89 3.14
C TRP A 120 14.55 2.64 2.55
N TYR A 121 13.73 1.98 1.73
CA TYR A 121 12.53 2.54 1.11
C TYR A 121 11.39 2.65 2.14
N GLY A 122 11.22 1.62 2.98
CA GLY A 122 10.29 1.68 4.12
C GLY A 122 10.64 2.78 5.12
N ILE A 123 11.93 2.95 5.45
CA ILE A 123 12.43 4.04 6.31
C ILE A 123 12.20 5.40 5.64
N LEU A 124 12.51 5.55 4.35
CA LEU A 124 12.29 6.81 3.63
C LEU A 124 10.82 7.24 3.68
N VAL A 125 9.90 6.30 3.43
CA VAL A 125 8.46 6.58 3.50
C VAL A 125 8.02 6.89 4.94
N LEU A 126 8.52 6.18 5.95
CA LEU A 126 8.26 6.50 7.37
C LEU A 126 8.76 7.91 7.76
N VAL A 127 9.93 8.33 7.29
CA VAL A 127 10.44 9.70 7.52
C VAL A 127 9.52 10.73 6.88
N ILE A 128 9.04 10.50 5.65
CA ILE A 128 8.09 11.37 4.97
C ILE A 128 6.72 11.40 5.68
N GLU A 129 6.24 10.27 6.19
CA GLU A 129 5.03 10.18 7.02
C GLU A 129 5.17 11.02 8.31
N CYS A 130 6.30 10.92 9.01
CA CYS A 130 6.62 11.74 10.20
C CYS A 130 6.68 13.24 9.87
N LEU A 131 7.30 13.62 8.75
CA LEU A 131 7.31 15.01 8.28
C LEU A 131 5.88 15.50 7.99
N GLY A 132 5.05 14.68 7.34
CA GLY A 132 3.62 14.94 7.14
C GLY A 132 2.85 15.13 8.45
N ALA A 133 3.11 14.29 9.46
CA ALA A 133 2.49 14.41 10.76
C ALA A 133 2.79 15.76 11.44
N THR A 134 4.02 16.28 11.32
CA THR A 134 4.38 17.56 11.96
C THR A 134 3.63 18.78 11.42
N THR A 135 3.19 18.81 10.16
CA THR A 135 2.32 19.93 9.69
C THR A 135 0.91 19.84 10.25
N VAL A 136 0.37 18.63 10.41
CA VAL A 136 -0.92 18.39 11.08
C VAL A 136 -0.82 18.77 12.56
N ILE A 137 0.31 18.51 13.24
CA ILE A 137 0.57 18.98 14.60
C ILE A 137 0.53 20.52 14.68
N LEU A 138 1.25 21.21 13.80
CA LEU A 138 1.29 22.67 13.77
C LEU A 138 -0.07 23.29 13.47
N TYR A 139 -0.90 22.65 12.63
CA TYR A 139 -2.27 23.08 12.40
C TYR A 139 -3.17 22.81 13.61
N GLY A 140 -3.08 21.63 14.23
CA GLY A 140 -3.85 21.27 15.42
C GLY A 140 -3.61 22.19 16.63
N ILE A 141 -2.38 22.71 16.79
CA ILE A 141 -2.05 23.74 17.79
C ILE A 141 -2.91 25.01 17.61
N ASN A 142 -3.21 25.41 16.36
CA ASN A 142 -4.04 26.58 16.06
C ASN A 142 -5.52 26.34 16.35
N LEU A 143 -5.95 25.07 16.44
CA LEU A 143 -7.33 24.70 16.77
C LEU A 143 -7.61 24.72 18.28
N LEU A 144 -6.58 24.80 19.13
CA LEU A 144 -6.72 24.71 20.60
C LEU A 144 -7.45 25.88 21.26
N ARG A 145 -7.52 27.01 20.57
CA ARG A 145 -8.20 28.23 21.03
C ARG A 145 -9.34 28.58 20.11
N MET A 146 -10.42 29.07 20.69
CA MET A 146 -11.46 29.72 19.89
C MET A 146 -10.93 31.06 19.35
N PRO A 147 -11.40 31.51 18.17
CA PRO A 147 -11.22 32.89 17.75
C PRO A 147 -11.71 33.84 18.83
N VAL A 148 -11.12 35.04 18.90
CA VAL A 148 -11.70 36.12 19.70
C VAL A 148 -13.02 36.51 19.04
N ALA A 149 -14.13 36.02 19.61
CA ALA A 149 -15.46 36.41 19.19
C ALA A 149 -15.65 37.87 19.56
N THR A 150 -15.82 38.73 18.55
CA THR A 150 -16.08 40.17 18.66
C THR A 150 -15.15 40.92 19.62
N TYR A 151 -14.12 41.56 19.06
CA TYR A 151 -13.66 42.80 19.67
C TYR A 151 -14.87 43.75 19.70
N HIS A 152 -15.36 44.06 20.90
CA HIS A 152 -16.37 45.11 21.06
C HIS A 152 -15.72 46.42 20.65
N VAL A 153 -16.09 46.89 19.46
CA VAL A 153 -15.81 48.26 19.02
C VAL A 153 -16.35 49.16 20.11
N GLN A 154 -15.48 49.98 20.69
CA GLN A 154 -15.89 50.88 21.77
C GLN A 154 -16.95 51.81 21.21
N GLU A 155 -18.12 51.86 21.82
CA GLU A 155 -19.15 52.83 21.46
C GLU A 155 -18.96 54.09 22.30
N ASP A 156 -19.22 55.25 21.71
CA ASP A 156 -19.23 56.53 22.43
C ASP A 156 -20.29 56.46 23.56
N PRO A 157 -19.89 56.60 24.85
CA PRO A 157 -20.83 56.56 25.96
C PRO A 157 -21.92 57.65 25.89
N SER A 158 -21.69 58.72 25.12
CA SER A 158 -22.66 59.79 24.86
C SER A 158 -23.47 59.59 23.57
N SER A 159 -23.08 58.66 22.70
CA SER A 159 -23.76 58.32 21.43
C SER A 159 -23.70 56.80 21.12
N PRO A 160 -24.53 55.96 21.77
CA PRO A 160 -24.59 54.52 21.48
C PRO A 160 -24.77 54.23 19.99
N GLY A 161 -24.02 53.25 19.46
CA GLY A 161 -23.95 52.90 18.05
C GLY A 161 -22.91 53.67 17.21
N LYS A 162 -22.16 54.63 17.78
CA LYS A 162 -21.01 55.27 17.10
C LYS A 162 -19.67 54.66 17.55
N PRO A 163 -18.80 54.19 16.64
CA PRO A 163 -17.44 53.77 16.97
C PRO A 163 -16.58 54.92 17.54
N PHE A 164 -15.99 54.67 18.70
CA PHE A 164 -15.13 55.56 19.46
C PHE A 164 -13.69 55.03 19.49
N THR A 165 -12.73 55.95 19.52
CA THR A 165 -11.30 55.70 19.78
C THR A 165 -10.83 56.60 20.89
N ARG A 166 -10.05 56.07 21.84
CA ARG A 166 -9.53 56.84 22.99
C ARG A 166 -8.55 57.93 22.56
N HIS A 167 -7.84 57.71 21.46
CA HIS A 167 -6.85 58.64 20.93
C HIS A 167 -7.25 59.20 19.54
N PRO A 168 -6.99 60.49 19.26
CA PRO A 168 -7.17 61.06 17.93
C PRO A 168 -6.03 60.58 17.01
N TYR A 169 -6.26 59.46 16.32
CA TYR A 169 -5.26 58.85 15.45
C TYR A 169 -5.13 59.60 14.13
N HIS A 170 -3.89 59.80 13.66
CA HIS A 170 -3.59 60.25 12.29
C HIS A 170 -3.12 59.07 11.44
N VAL A 171 -3.90 58.72 10.42
CA VAL A 171 -3.66 57.55 9.57
C VAL A 171 -3.05 57.95 8.22
N ARG A 172 -1.77 57.65 8.02
CA ARG A 172 -1.13 57.78 6.71
C ARG A 172 -1.37 56.52 5.88
N VAL A 173 -2.25 56.60 4.91
CA VAL A 173 -2.54 55.49 3.99
C VAL A 173 -1.48 55.44 2.90
N LEU A 174 -0.77 54.34 2.76
CA LEU A 174 0.33 54.14 1.81
C LEU A 174 -0.13 53.16 0.72
N VAL A 175 -0.18 53.64 -0.54
CA VAL A 175 -0.57 52.85 -1.72
C VAL A 175 0.63 52.75 -2.68
N PRO A 176 1.49 51.72 -2.56
CA PRO A 176 2.61 51.51 -3.48
C PRO A 176 2.15 51.01 -4.85
N CYS A 177 2.65 51.63 -5.92
CA CYS A 177 2.43 51.18 -7.29
C CYS A 177 3.69 51.37 -8.17
N TYR A 178 3.65 50.75 -9.35
CA TYR A 178 4.72 50.81 -10.35
C TYR A 178 4.17 50.74 -11.79
N LYS A 179 3.45 49.68 -12.15
CA LYS A 179 2.96 49.43 -13.53
C LYS A 179 1.43 49.30 -13.63
N GLU A 180 0.74 49.43 -12.51
CA GLU A 180 -0.70 49.35 -12.40
C GLU A 180 -1.35 50.56 -13.07
N GLY A 181 -2.44 50.31 -13.82
CA GLY A 181 -3.18 51.33 -14.54
C GLY A 181 -3.97 52.25 -13.61
N LEU A 182 -4.23 53.48 -14.09
CA LEU A 182 -4.90 54.52 -13.32
C LEU A 182 -6.29 54.08 -12.80
N ASP A 183 -7.03 53.26 -13.55
CA ASP A 183 -8.38 52.79 -13.16
C ASP A 183 -8.36 51.81 -11.98
N ILE A 184 -7.26 51.07 -11.79
CA ILE A 184 -7.06 50.20 -10.63
C ILE A 184 -6.76 51.09 -9.40
N LEU A 185 -5.79 51.99 -9.55
CA LEU A 185 -5.36 52.90 -8.49
C LEU A 185 -6.47 53.85 -8.03
N ARG A 186 -7.31 54.32 -8.96
CA ARG A 186 -8.47 55.18 -8.66
C ARG A 186 -9.47 54.49 -7.75
N ARG A 187 -9.75 53.20 -7.95
CA ARG A 187 -10.65 52.43 -7.07
C ARG A 187 -10.08 52.33 -5.64
N THR A 188 -8.82 51.95 -5.52
CA THR A 188 -8.10 51.80 -4.24
C THR A 188 -8.00 53.11 -3.45
N VAL A 189 -7.48 54.17 -4.08
CA VAL A 189 -7.27 55.47 -3.43
C VAL A 189 -8.60 56.14 -3.08
N MET A 190 -9.62 56.10 -3.95
CA MET A 190 -10.93 56.65 -3.61
C MET A 190 -11.61 55.84 -2.51
N ALA A 191 -11.48 54.52 -2.47
CA ALA A 191 -12.04 53.72 -1.38
C ALA A 191 -11.40 54.05 -0.02
N ALA A 192 -10.07 54.29 0.01
CA ALA A 192 -9.41 54.80 1.21
C ALA A 192 -9.82 56.24 1.59
N TYR A 193 -10.21 57.06 0.59
CA TYR A 193 -10.75 58.41 0.77
C TYR A 193 -12.24 58.42 1.16
N ASP A 194 -13.00 57.39 0.84
CA ASP A 194 -14.43 57.27 1.18
C ASP A 194 -14.65 56.45 2.47
N ALA A 195 -13.61 55.79 2.99
CA ALA A 195 -13.65 55.07 4.25
C ALA A 195 -13.95 56.00 5.42
N THR A 196 -14.84 55.61 6.33
CA THR A 196 -15.26 56.44 7.45
C THR A 196 -14.25 56.29 8.60
N LEU A 197 -13.84 57.43 9.18
CA LEU A 197 -12.97 57.49 10.36
C LEU A 197 -13.81 57.66 11.64
N PRO A 198 -13.34 57.17 12.80
CA PRO A 198 -13.86 57.56 14.11
C PRO A 198 -13.73 59.08 14.33
N GLU A 199 -14.55 59.62 15.23
CA GLU A 199 -14.57 61.05 15.52
C GLU A 199 -13.22 61.52 16.11
N GLY A 200 -12.71 62.67 15.63
CA GLY A 200 -11.40 63.20 16.03
C GLY A 200 -10.18 62.53 15.37
N CYS A 201 -10.35 61.49 14.53
CA CYS A 201 -9.27 60.91 13.74
C CYS A 201 -9.12 61.59 12.38
N GLU A 202 -7.89 61.69 11.89
CA GLU A 202 -7.55 62.26 10.58
C GLU A 202 -6.86 61.22 9.68
N ARG A 203 -6.78 61.48 8.37
CA ARG A 203 -5.99 60.68 7.44
C ARG A 203 -5.26 61.53 6.41
N THR A 204 -4.23 60.96 5.81
CA THR A 204 -3.60 61.48 4.59
C THR A 204 -3.20 60.31 3.70
N ILE A 205 -3.53 60.35 2.42
CA ILE A 205 -3.30 59.23 1.48
C ILE A 205 -2.08 59.54 0.63
N TYR A 206 -1.18 58.57 0.50
CA TYR A 206 0.06 58.69 -0.26
C TYR A 206 0.07 57.66 -1.40
N LEU A 207 -0.02 58.14 -2.64
CA LEU A 207 0.20 57.29 -3.82
C LEU A 207 1.69 57.25 -4.12
N LEU A 208 2.32 56.09 -3.91
CA LEU A 208 3.77 55.91 -4.03
C LEU A 208 4.11 55.29 -5.40
N ASP A 209 4.41 56.09 -6.42
CA ASP A 209 4.63 55.60 -7.78
C ASP A 209 6.13 55.48 -8.14
N ASP A 210 6.68 54.27 -8.06
CA ASP A 210 8.01 53.93 -8.58
C ASP A 210 8.06 54.06 -10.13
N GLY A 211 6.90 54.17 -10.82
CA GLY A 211 6.78 54.27 -12.27
C GLY A 211 6.90 55.70 -12.82
N LYS A 212 6.73 56.72 -11.98
CA LYS A 212 6.79 58.16 -12.32
C LYS A 212 5.80 58.58 -13.42
N ASP A 213 4.59 58.02 -13.43
CA ASP A 213 3.58 58.28 -14.44
C ASP A 213 2.92 59.67 -14.24
N ILE A 214 3.13 60.54 -15.23
CA ILE A 214 2.58 61.91 -15.28
C ILE A 214 1.04 61.90 -15.20
N LYS A 215 0.35 60.87 -15.72
CA LYS A 215 -1.11 60.77 -15.65
C LYS A 215 -1.58 60.52 -14.22
N LYS A 216 -0.92 59.63 -13.48
CA LYS A 216 -1.20 59.36 -12.06
C LYS A 216 -0.95 60.60 -11.21
N ARG A 217 0.17 61.29 -11.46
CA ARG A 217 0.51 62.55 -10.79
C ARG A 217 -0.58 63.61 -10.97
N LYS A 218 -0.92 63.94 -12.22
CA LYS A 218 -1.95 64.96 -12.53
C LYS A 218 -3.30 64.61 -11.90
N TRP A 219 -3.67 63.33 -11.89
CA TRP A 219 -4.92 62.90 -11.27
C TRP A 219 -4.91 63.10 -9.74
N VAL A 220 -3.85 62.71 -9.03
CA VAL A 220 -3.73 62.95 -7.60
C VAL A 220 -3.74 64.44 -7.27
N GLU A 221 -3.07 65.27 -8.07
CA GLU A 221 -3.08 66.74 -7.93
C GLU A 221 -4.50 67.35 -8.05
N THR A 222 -5.51 66.65 -8.62
CA THR A 222 -6.92 67.10 -8.62
C THR A 222 -7.69 66.82 -7.32
N LEU A 223 -7.16 65.98 -6.42
CA LEU A 223 -7.86 65.53 -5.21
C LEU A 223 -7.61 66.42 -3.98
N GLY A 224 -6.73 67.42 -4.08
CA GLY A 224 -6.41 68.34 -2.99
C GLY A 224 -5.32 67.86 -2.05
N ALA A 225 -5.18 68.52 -0.90
CA ALA A 225 -4.07 68.30 0.05
C ALA A 225 -4.11 66.94 0.77
N ASP A 226 -5.28 66.32 0.86
CA ASP A 226 -5.50 65.04 1.55
C ASP A 226 -4.84 63.84 0.83
N VAL A 227 -4.53 63.98 -0.46
CA VAL A 227 -3.93 62.94 -1.29
C VAL A 227 -2.61 63.43 -1.89
N VAL A 228 -1.51 62.89 -1.38
CA VAL A 228 -0.15 63.28 -1.72
C VAL A 228 0.44 62.31 -2.76
N TYR A 229 0.92 62.85 -3.88
CA TYR A 229 1.65 62.07 -4.87
C TYR A 229 3.14 61.98 -4.49
N VAL A 230 3.63 60.77 -4.24
CA VAL A 230 5.04 60.50 -3.94
C VAL A 230 5.68 59.80 -5.13
N SER A 231 6.48 60.54 -5.88
CA SER A 231 7.39 60.00 -6.90
C SER A 231 8.81 60.29 -6.44
N GLY A 232 9.60 59.26 -6.13
CA GLY A 232 10.93 59.47 -5.57
C GLY A 232 11.95 58.39 -5.93
N ARG A 233 11.61 57.12 -5.75
CA ARG A 233 12.59 56.05 -5.85
C ARG A 233 13.01 55.77 -7.30
N LYS A 234 14.31 55.64 -7.53
CA LYS A 234 14.86 55.03 -8.74
C LYS A 234 15.05 53.55 -8.42
N ARG A 235 14.23 52.69 -9.03
CA ARG A 235 14.38 51.24 -8.91
C ARG A 235 15.54 50.77 -9.77
N GLU A 236 16.50 50.05 -9.20
CA GLU A 236 17.65 49.55 -9.96
C GLU A 236 17.29 48.27 -10.76
N PRO A 237 17.94 48.01 -11.91
CA PRO A 237 17.68 46.82 -12.72
C PRO A 237 17.91 45.52 -11.95
N GLY A 238 16.87 44.70 -11.82
CA GLY A 238 16.92 43.43 -11.09
C GLY A 238 16.61 43.55 -9.58
N GLU A 239 16.33 44.75 -9.07
CA GLU A 239 16.02 44.97 -7.65
C GLU A 239 14.82 44.12 -7.19
N MET A 240 15.03 43.38 -6.11
CA MET A 240 14.11 42.37 -5.58
C MET A 240 12.87 42.98 -4.91
N ASN A 241 13.04 44.05 -4.13
CA ASN A 241 12.05 44.44 -3.12
C ASN A 241 11.44 45.82 -3.40
N GLY A 242 10.70 45.87 -4.50
CA GLY A 242 10.07 47.10 -5.01
C GLY A 242 9.11 47.76 -4.02
N LYS A 243 8.31 46.96 -3.30
CA LYS A 243 7.30 47.47 -2.36
C LYS A 243 7.90 47.92 -1.04
N SER A 244 8.60 47.05 -0.29
CA SER A 244 9.24 47.47 0.97
C SER A 244 10.25 48.60 0.78
N GLY A 245 10.99 48.62 -0.32
CA GLY A 245 11.87 49.74 -0.66
C GLY A 245 11.12 51.06 -0.91
N ASN A 246 9.94 51.02 -1.54
CA ASN A 246 9.10 52.21 -1.77
C ASN A 246 8.44 52.69 -0.47
N LEU A 247 7.94 51.77 0.36
CA LEU A 247 7.45 52.07 1.71
C LEU A 247 8.54 52.72 2.58
N ASN A 248 9.75 52.18 2.59
CA ASN A 248 10.87 52.76 3.36
C ASN A 248 11.30 54.14 2.83
N ASN A 249 11.25 54.35 1.51
CA ASN A 249 11.52 55.65 0.93
C ASN A 249 10.55 56.72 1.45
N VAL A 250 9.23 56.47 1.44
CA VAL A 250 8.27 57.45 1.99
C VAL A 250 8.39 57.56 3.52
N CYS A 251 8.60 56.46 4.25
CA CYS A 251 8.79 56.51 5.70
C CYS A 251 10.01 57.34 6.11
N SER A 252 11.10 57.31 5.32
CA SER A 252 12.29 58.14 5.58
C SER A 252 12.08 59.64 5.34
N GLN A 253 11.08 60.01 4.53
CA GLN A 253 10.68 61.40 4.26
C GLN A 253 9.71 61.91 5.33
N LEU A 254 8.78 61.06 5.78
CA LEU A 254 7.82 61.35 6.83
C LEU A 254 8.49 61.39 8.22
N TYR A 255 9.43 60.48 8.47
CA TYR A 255 10.13 60.30 9.74
C TYR A 255 11.66 60.35 9.55
N PRO A 256 12.24 61.55 9.37
CA PRO A 256 13.69 61.73 9.37
C PRO A 256 14.32 61.17 10.66
N LYS A 257 15.54 60.61 10.56
CA LYS A 257 16.22 60.03 11.73
C LYS A 257 16.36 61.04 12.87
N GLY A 258 15.84 60.68 14.05
CA GLY A 258 15.87 61.53 15.24
C GLY A 258 14.68 62.48 15.40
N ALA A 259 13.77 62.56 14.41
CA ALA A 259 12.51 63.26 14.59
C ALA A 259 11.59 62.49 15.57
N PRO A 260 10.91 63.17 16.51
CA PRO A 260 9.92 62.53 17.36
C PRO A 260 8.70 62.10 16.53
N ILE A 261 8.30 60.84 16.66
CA ILE A 261 7.10 60.30 15.99
C ILE A 261 5.96 60.26 17.05
N PRO A 262 4.85 61.00 16.85
CA PRO A 262 3.68 60.92 17.71
C PRO A 262 3.18 59.49 17.95
N SER A 263 2.74 59.21 19.19
CA SER A 263 2.16 57.92 19.55
C SER A 263 0.78 57.70 18.94
N THR A 264 0.12 58.72 18.40
CA THR A 264 -1.18 58.61 17.71
C THR A 264 -1.03 58.43 16.19
N GLU A 265 0.18 58.18 15.69
CA GLU A 265 0.44 58.09 14.25
C GLU A 265 0.56 56.66 13.74
N LEU A 266 -0.25 56.34 12.72
CA LEU A 266 -0.39 55.00 12.15
C LEU A 266 -0.18 55.02 10.63
N LEU A 267 0.47 53.98 10.10
CA LEU A 267 0.57 53.72 8.66
C LEU A 267 -0.43 52.63 8.26
N CYS A 268 -1.24 52.86 7.24
CA CYS A 268 -2.16 51.85 6.67
C CYS A 268 -1.68 51.43 5.28
N ILE A 269 -1.44 50.13 5.05
CA ILE A 269 -0.86 49.63 3.80
C ILE A 269 -1.95 48.95 2.95
N PHE A 270 -2.23 49.51 1.77
CA PHE A 270 -3.06 48.89 0.74
C PHE A 270 -2.24 48.60 -0.52
N ASP A 271 -2.27 47.34 -0.99
CA ASP A 271 -1.80 47.03 -2.33
C ASP A 271 -2.65 47.79 -3.38
N ALA A 272 -2.04 48.09 -4.53
CA ALA A 272 -2.59 48.94 -5.59
C ALA A 272 -4.03 48.62 -6.05
N ASP A 273 -4.52 47.39 -5.86
CA ASP A 273 -5.85 46.90 -6.24
C ASP A 273 -6.80 46.57 -5.07
N GLN A 274 -6.48 46.97 -3.83
CA GLN A 274 -7.31 46.67 -2.66
C GLN A 274 -8.34 47.78 -2.38
N VAL A 275 -9.61 47.46 -2.56
CA VAL A 275 -10.75 48.37 -2.35
C VAL A 275 -11.25 48.20 -0.91
N ALA A 276 -10.99 49.20 -0.06
CA ALA A 276 -11.42 49.21 1.33
C ALA A 276 -12.94 49.39 1.49
N SER A 277 -13.52 48.73 2.50
CA SER A 277 -14.88 48.97 2.97
C SER A 277 -14.98 50.33 3.67
N LYS A 278 -16.17 50.93 3.66
CA LYS A 278 -16.44 52.16 4.43
C LYS A 278 -16.17 52.00 5.93
N GLU A 279 -16.30 50.78 6.45
CA GLU A 279 -16.11 50.47 7.88
C GLU A 279 -14.66 50.12 8.24
N PHE A 280 -13.71 50.14 7.27
CA PHE A 280 -12.35 49.62 7.48
C PHE A 280 -11.66 50.26 8.70
N PHE A 281 -11.66 51.59 8.81
CA PHE A 281 -11.02 52.29 9.94
C PHE A 281 -11.85 52.21 11.23
N LEU A 282 -13.19 52.27 11.13
CA LEU A 282 -14.09 52.11 12.27
C LEU A 282 -13.88 50.79 13.03
N LYS A 283 -13.49 49.72 12.34
CA LYS A 283 -13.28 48.37 12.91
C LYS A 283 -11.82 48.03 13.22
N THR A 284 -10.87 48.83 12.76
CA THR A 284 -9.42 48.56 12.96
C THR A 284 -8.74 49.52 13.93
N LEU A 285 -9.12 50.80 13.95
CA LEU A 285 -8.49 51.80 14.82
C LEU A 285 -8.72 51.57 16.33
N PRO A 286 -9.93 51.21 16.80
CA PRO A 286 -10.18 50.95 18.23
C PRO A 286 -9.34 49.81 18.82
N LEU A 287 -8.72 48.96 17.99
CA LEU A 287 -7.84 47.90 18.47
C LEU A 287 -6.46 48.40 18.90
N PHE A 288 -6.04 49.60 18.50
CA PHE A 288 -4.82 50.23 19.03
C PHE A 288 -5.02 50.79 20.45
N ASP A 289 -6.26 51.10 20.84
CA ASP A 289 -6.60 51.51 22.22
C ASP A 289 -6.54 50.33 23.21
N SER A 290 -6.46 49.09 22.72
CA SER A 290 -6.32 47.88 23.55
C SER A 290 -4.97 47.75 24.27
N GLY A 291 -3.96 48.52 23.86
CA GLY A 291 -2.66 48.58 24.51
C GLY A 291 -1.63 49.39 23.71
N ASP A 292 -0.78 50.14 24.41
CA ASP A 292 0.32 50.89 23.77
C ASP A 292 1.36 49.97 23.12
N ASP A 293 1.37 48.67 23.45
CA ASP A 293 2.22 47.61 22.88
C ASP A 293 1.65 46.98 21.59
N ILE A 294 0.49 47.44 21.09
CA ILE A 294 -0.07 47.00 19.82
C ILE A 294 0.62 47.73 18.66
N ALA A 295 1.51 47.03 17.97
CA ALA A 295 2.16 47.53 16.78
C ALA A 295 1.29 47.43 15.53
N MET A 296 0.51 46.36 15.35
CA MET A 296 -0.12 46.06 14.06
C MET A 296 -1.50 45.43 14.19
N VAL A 297 -2.43 45.87 13.34
CA VAL A 297 -3.79 45.33 13.20
C VAL A 297 -3.99 44.89 11.75
N LEU A 298 -4.41 43.64 11.52
CA LEU A 298 -4.53 43.02 10.19
C LEU A 298 -5.96 42.53 9.91
N SER A 299 -6.49 42.85 8.73
CA SER A 299 -7.73 42.29 8.15
C SER A 299 -7.38 41.19 7.11
N PRO A 300 -8.24 40.16 6.93
CA PRO A 300 -8.15 39.24 5.80
C PRO A 300 -8.27 39.92 4.43
N GLN A 301 -7.92 39.13 3.40
CA GLN A 301 -8.11 39.46 1.99
C GLN A 301 -9.26 38.62 1.42
N CYS A 302 -10.14 39.25 0.64
CA CYS A 302 -11.07 38.56 -0.26
C CYS A 302 -10.93 39.09 -1.69
N PHE A 303 -11.53 38.40 -2.66
CA PHE A 303 -11.36 38.66 -4.08
C PHE A 303 -12.71 38.73 -4.80
N HIS A 304 -12.95 39.79 -5.57
CA HIS A 304 -14.24 40.00 -6.25
C HIS A 304 -14.44 39.14 -7.51
N ASN A 305 -13.37 38.57 -8.05
CA ASN A 305 -13.34 37.84 -9.33
C ASN A 305 -13.26 36.31 -9.15
N LEU A 306 -13.62 35.80 -7.98
CA LEU A 306 -13.47 34.39 -7.60
C LEU A 306 -14.84 33.68 -7.48
N ASN A 307 -14.94 32.45 -7.97
CA ASN A 307 -16.01 31.52 -7.59
C ASN A 307 -15.45 30.53 -6.56
N LEU A 308 -15.97 30.60 -5.32
CA LEU A 308 -15.53 29.78 -4.19
C LEU A 308 -15.71 28.26 -4.42
N HIS A 309 -16.66 27.86 -5.28
CA HIS A 309 -16.93 26.46 -5.60
C HIS A 309 -16.06 25.91 -6.76
N SER A 310 -15.07 26.68 -7.22
CA SER A 310 -14.15 26.26 -8.29
C SER A 310 -12.72 26.80 -8.09
N ASP A 311 -12.33 27.09 -6.85
CA ASP A 311 -11.04 27.70 -6.48
C ASP A 311 -9.92 26.65 -6.34
N ILE A 312 -9.57 25.97 -7.45
CA ILE A 312 -8.56 24.89 -7.45
C ILE A 312 -7.15 25.32 -7.00
N PHE A 313 -6.90 26.63 -6.94
CA PHE A 313 -5.63 27.22 -6.49
C PHE A 313 -5.69 27.80 -5.07
N ASN A 314 -6.82 27.66 -4.36
CA ASN A 314 -7.06 28.12 -3.00
C ASN A 314 -6.69 29.61 -2.79
N HIS A 315 -7.13 30.49 -3.69
CA HIS A 315 -6.96 31.93 -3.58
C HIS A 315 -7.77 32.52 -2.41
N SER A 316 -8.99 32.02 -2.19
CA SER A 316 -9.84 32.39 -1.06
C SER A 316 -9.18 32.12 0.30
N ASN A 317 -8.38 31.04 0.38
CA ASN A 317 -7.56 30.67 1.52
C ASN A 317 -8.31 30.65 2.87
N VAL A 318 -9.56 30.18 2.83
CA VAL A 318 -10.47 30.07 4.00
C VAL A 318 -9.80 29.34 5.16
N HIS A 319 -9.04 28.28 4.88
CA HIS A 319 -8.23 27.55 5.86
C HIS A 319 -7.30 28.48 6.67
N PHE A 320 -6.61 29.40 6.00
CA PHE A 320 -5.71 30.35 6.66
C PHE A 320 -6.46 31.45 7.42
N TRP A 321 -7.46 32.08 6.78
CA TRP A 321 -8.14 33.24 7.36
C TRP A 321 -9.14 32.90 8.46
N GLU A 322 -9.93 31.84 8.31
CA GLU A 322 -10.98 31.47 9.28
C GLU A 322 -10.46 30.60 10.43
N TYR A 323 -9.32 29.91 10.25
CA TYR A 323 -8.82 28.92 11.22
C TYR A 323 -7.40 29.21 11.69
N MET A 324 -6.42 29.35 10.79
CA MET A 324 -5.02 29.53 11.20
C MET A 324 -4.77 30.90 11.86
N GLN A 325 -5.16 32.01 11.22
CA GLN A 325 -4.88 33.36 11.73
C GLN A 325 -5.55 33.69 13.08
N PRO A 326 -6.82 33.31 13.35
CA PRO A 326 -7.40 33.45 14.68
C PRO A 326 -6.67 32.63 15.74
N GLY A 327 -6.23 31.41 15.40
CA GLY A 327 -5.39 30.58 16.28
C GLY A 327 -4.03 31.23 16.55
N TYR A 328 -3.40 31.77 15.51
CA TYR A 328 -2.15 32.52 15.62
C TYR A 328 -2.31 33.75 16.53
N ASP A 329 -3.33 34.58 16.35
CA ASP A 329 -3.59 35.78 17.19
C ASP A 329 -3.82 35.39 18.66
N ALA A 330 -4.65 34.36 18.89
CA ALA A 330 -4.87 33.80 20.23
C ALA A 330 -3.57 33.31 20.90
N LEU A 331 -2.61 32.79 20.11
CA LEU A 331 -1.28 32.37 20.56
C LEU A 331 -0.27 33.54 20.62
N GLY A 332 -0.61 34.72 20.10
CA GLY A 332 0.23 35.93 20.12
C GLY A 332 1.21 36.05 18.96
N PHE A 333 0.91 35.41 17.84
CA PHE A 333 1.63 35.43 16.57
C PHE A 333 0.71 35.98 15.48
N ILE A 334 1.22 36.71 14.49
CA ILE A 334 0.46 37.08 13.30
C ILE A 334 1.32 36.83 12.06
N SER A 335 0.77 36.09 11.09
CA SER A 335 1.34 35.95 9.75
C SER A 335 0.77 37.05 8.85
N CYS A 336 1.45 38.20 8.74
CA CYS A 336 1.01 39.27 7.84
C CYS A 336 1.25 38.88 6.36
N THR A 337 0.28 39.18 5.48
CA THR A 337 0.26 38.69 4.09
C THR A 337 0.15 39.78 3.03
N GLY A 338 0.70 40.98 3.29
CA GLY A 338 0.85 42.01 2.26
C GLY A 338 0.08 43.30 2.49
N THR A 339 -1.19 43.22 2.87
CA THR A 339 -2.10 44.35 2.72
C THR A 339 -3.24 44.26 3.72
N ASN A 340 -4.03 45.32 3.80
CA ASN A 340 -5.21 45.42 4.66
C ASN A 340 -4.78 45.42 6.14
N PHE A 341 -3.64 46.05 6.44
CA PHE A 341 -3.11 46.19 7.79
C PHE A 341 -2.72 47.63 8.10
N LEU A 342 -2.83 47.98 9.38
CA LEU A 342 -2.29 49.20 9.97
C LEU A 342 -1.11 48.83 10.87
N VAL A 343 -0.11 49.70 10.93
CA VAL A 343 1.05 49.57 11.82
C VAL A 343 1.38 50.92 12.48
N ARG A 344 1.70 50.93 13.79
CA ARG A 344 2.22 52.10 14.50
C ARG A 344 3.47 52.63 13.80
N SER A 345 3.51 53.93 13.49
CA SER A 345 4.68 54.54 12.85
C SER A 345 5.93 54.41 13.72
N THR A 346 5.79 54.53 15.04
CA THR A 346 6.86 54.28 16.02
C THR A 346 7.42 52.86 15.94
N ALA A 347 6.56 51.85 16.03
CA ALA A 347 6.95 50.44 15.96
C ALA A 347 7.59 50.06 14.61
N MET A 348 7.02 50.55 13.50
CA MET A 348 7.55 50.34 12.15
C MET A 348 8.96 50.91 11.99
N MET A 349 9.22 52.11 12.54
CA MET A 349 10.54 52.74 12.44
C MET A 349 11.56 52.14 13.43
N GLU A 350 11.12 51.67 14.60
CA GLU A 350 11.99 51.00 15.58
C GLU A 350 12.60 49.70 15.01
N VAL A 351 11.82 48.90 14.29
CA VAL A 351 12.32 47.66 13.65
C VAL A 351 13.16 47.91 12.38
N GLY A 352 13.38 49.17 12.00
CA GLY A 352 14.17 49.55 10.82
C GLY A 352 13.36 49.67 9.52
N GLY A 353 12.02 49.74 9.60
CA GLY A 353 11.11 49.83 8.47
C GLY A 353 10.68 48.48 7.92
N SER A 354 10.12 48.49 6.70
CA SER A 354 9.68 47.30 5.98
C SER A 354 10.90 46.48 5.53
N PRO A 355 10.99 45.17 5.82
CA PRO A 355 12.14 44.33 5.46
C PRO A 355 12.46 44.33 3.95
N THR A 356 13.71 44.63 3.62
CA THR A 356 14.23 44.65 2.23
C THR A 356 15.12 43.46 1.89
N TRP A 357 15.18 42.44 2.74
CA TRP A 357 16.03 41.26 2.60
C TRP A 357 15.28 39.96 2.20
N THR A 358 13.96 40.01 2.01
CA THR A 358 13.13 38.87 1.53
C THR A 358 11.98 39.35 0.63
N LEU A 359 11.50 38.47 -0.26
CA LEU A 359 10.31 38.63 -1.11
C LEU A 359 8.96 38.49 -0.38
N THR A 360 8.99 38.22 0.93
CA THR A 360 7.82 38.20 1.82
C THR A 360 8.06 39.15 2.96
N GLU A 361 8.22 40.43 2.61
CA GLU A 361 8.56 41.52 3.52
C GLU A 361 7.58 41.67 4.69
N ASP A 362 6.28 41.44 4.45
CA ASP A 362 5.23 41.69 5.44
C ASP A 362 5.22 40.61 6.52
N PHE A 363 5.45 39.35 6.15
CA PHE A 363 5.63 38.25 7.10
C PHE A 363 6.87 38.48 7.97
N ALA A 364 7.97 38.94 7.35
CA ALA A 364 9.18 39.29 8.07
C ALA A 364 8.98 40.50 8.99
N LEU A 365 8.17 41.50 8.60
CA LEU A 365 7.80 42.63 9.44
C LEU A 365 7.08 42.16 10.70
N GLY A 366 6.09 41.26 10.56
CA GLY A 366 5.39 40.65 11.69
C GLY A 366 6.34 39.89 12.64
N MET A 367 7.44 39.32 12.13
CA MET A 367 8.47 38.66 12.94
C MET A 367 9.39 39.65 13.66
N GLU A 368 9.87 40.67 12.96
CA GLU A 368 10.74 41.70 13.56
C GLU A 368 9.97 42.52 14.61
N LEU A 369 8.70 42.90 14.37
CA LEU A 369 7.85 43.52 15.40
C LEU A 369 7.82 42.66 16.69
N LYS A 370 7.59 41.35 16.56
CA LYS A 370 7.52 40.44 17.71
C LYS A 370 8.86 40.28 18.43
N LYS A 371 9.98 40.34 17.70
CA LYS A 371 11.37 40.30 18.20
C LYS A 371 11.75 41.55 19.01
N TYR A 372 11.09 42.68 18.78
CA TYR A 372 11.21 43.91 19.58
C TYR A 372 10.16 44.00 20.71
N GLY A 373 9.37 42.95 20.94
CA GLY A 373 8.41 42.85 22.05
C GLY A 373 6.99 43.28 21.71
N TRP A 374 6.77 43.90 20.56
CA TRP A 374 5.46 44.35 20.12
C TRP A 374 4.46 43.20 19.93
N ASN A 375 3.19 43.52 20.10
CA ASN A 375 2.07 42.63 19.83
C ASN A 375 1.30 43.06 18.57
N CYS A 376 0.68 42.08 17.92
CA CYS A 376 -0.17 42.28 16.76
C CYS A 376 -1.58 41.75 17.07
N ARG A 377 -2.58 42.12 16.24
CA ARG A 377 -3.98 41.70 16.35
C ARG A 377 -4.57 41.35 14.98
N TYR A 378 -5.54 40.44 14.96
CA TYR A 378 -6.27 40.04 13.75
C TYR A 378 -7.75 40.40 13.85
N VAL A 379 -8.26 41.14 12.87
CA VAL A 379 -9.70 41.39 12.69
C VAL A 379 -10.25 40.31 11.77
N GLN A 380 -11.07 39.39 12.28
CA GLN A 380 -11.73 38.35 11.46
C GLN A 380 -12.96 38.90 10.72
N GLU A 381 -12.81 40.00 9.98
CA GLU A 381 -13.82 40.55 9.08
C GLU A 381 -13.19 40.96 7.74
N TYR A 382 -13.85 40.67 6.64
CA TYR A 382 -13.36 41.00 5.29
C TYR A 382 -13.56 42.48 4.95
N LEU A 383 -12.65 43.33 5.44
CA LEU A 383 -12.78 44.80 5.35
C LEU A 383 -12.21 45.40 4.05
N ALA A 384 -11.60 44.63 3.16
CA ALA A 384 -11.16 45.10 1.85
C ALA A 384 -11.15 43.97 0.80
N ILE A 385 -11.43 44.33 -0.45
CA ILE A 385 -11.61 43.40 -1.58
C ILE A 385 -10.58 43.70 -2.67
N GLY A 386 -9.81 42.69 -3.10
CA GLY A 386 -8.81 42.80 -4.17
C GLY A 386 -9.14 41.98 -5.43
N GLU A 387 -8.15 41.83 -6.31
CA GLU A 387 -8.25 41.05 -7.56
C GLU A 387 -7.30 39.84 -7.56
N ALA A 388 -7.85 38.63 -7.67
CA ALA A 388 -7.08 37.38 -7.77
C ALA A 388 -6.48 37.19 -9.17
N PRO A 389 -5.33 36.52 -9.32
CA PRO A 389 -4.79 36.22 -10.64
C PRO A 389 -5.68 35.19 -11.36
N ASP A 390 -5.97 35.44 -12.64
CA ASP A 390 -6.89 34.67 -13.47
C ASP A 390 -6.19 33.63 -14.37
N GLN A 391 -4.90 33.84 -14.66
CA GLN A 391 -4.08 32.93 -15.48
C GLN A 391 -3.25 31.98 -14.62
N ILE A 392 -3.24 30.69 -14.98
CA ILE A 392 -2.44 29.61 -14.36
C ILE A 392 -0.99 30.03 -14.10
N ARG A 393 -0.36 30.67 -15.09
CA ARG A 393 1.01 31.20 -15.00
C ARG A 393 1.18 32.25 -13.90
N ASN A 394 0.19 33.13 -13.73
CA ASN A 394 0.19 34.17 -12.71
C ASN A 394 -0.03 33.57 -11.31
N CYS A 395 -0.91 32.55 -11.19
CA CYS A 395 -1.09 31.77 -9.96
C CYS A 395 0.23 31.11 -9.52
N TYR A 396 0.91 30.38 -10.43
CA TYR A 396 2.22 29.77 -10.15
C TYR A 396 3.29 30.81 -9.81
N GLN A 397 3.35 31.94 -10.51
CA GLN A 397 4.31 33.02 -10.20
C GLN A 397 4.07 33.63 -8.81
N GLN A 398 2.80 33.88 -8.44
CA GLN A 398 2.44 34.41 -7.12
C GLN A 398 2.84 33.43 -6.01
N ARG A 399 2.42 32.16 -6.11
CA ARG A 399 2.80 31.11 -5.14
C ARG A 399 4.31 30.89 -5.08
N SER A 400 5.02 30.98 -6.21
CA SER A 400 6.49 30.89 -6.26
C SER A 400 7.17 32.06 -5.53
N ARG A 401 6.67 33.30 -5.64
CA ARG A 401 7.21 34.45 -4.90
C ARG A 401 7.07 34.25 -3.38
N TRP A 402 5.89 33.87 -2.91
CA TRP A 402 5.63 33.62 -1.49
C TRP A 402 6.53 32.51 -0.93
N CYS A 403 6.62 31.39 -1.63
CA CYS A 403 7.45 30.25 -1.24
C CYS A 403 8.95 30.60 -1.23
N LYS A 404 9.44 31.37 -2.22
CA LYS A 404 10.83 31.85 -2.24
C LYS A 404 11.14 32.77 -1.06
N GLY A 405 10.27 33.72 -0.73
CA GLY A 405 10.49 34.63 0.42
C GLY A 405 10.59 33.88 1.76
N HIS A 406 9.76 32.86 1.96
CA HIS A 406 9.85 31.96 3.12
C HIS A 406 11.18 31.19 3.16
N PHE A 407 11.69 30.70 2.03
CA PHE A 407 13.01 30.07 1.98
C PHE A 407 14.18 31.06 2.11
N GLN A 408 14.02 32.31 1.69
CA GLN A 408 15.01 33.37 1.95
C GLN A 408 15.11 33.67 3.44
N ILE A 409 13.98 33.71 4.15
CA ILE A 409 13.95 33.82 5.62
C ILE A 409 14.65 32.61 6.26
N LEU A 410 14.38 31.39 5.78
CA LEU A 410 14.99 30.17 6.31
C LEU A 410 16.52 30.13 6.18
N PHE A 411 17.04 30.42 4.98
CA PHE A 411 18.46 30.30 4.66
C PHE A 411 19.29 31.53 5.02
N ASN A 412 18.67 32.63 5.44
CA ASN A 412 19.37 33.78 6.00
C ASN A 412 19.69 33.51 7.48
N PHE A 413 20.96 33.28 7.81
CA PHE A 413 21.40 32.95 9.17
C PHE A 413 21.05 34.03 10.21
N GLU A 414 21.05 35.31 9.81
CA GLU A 414 20.73 36.43 10.71
C GLU A 414 19.23 36.56 11.01
N HIS A 415 18.36 36.09 10.12
CA HIS A 415 16.90 36.25 10.22
C HIS A 415 16.12 34.92 10.33
N CYS A 416 16.77 33.77 10.27
CA CYS A 416 16.13 32.47 10.41
C CYS A 416 15.40 32.35 11.76
N PRO A 417 14.07 32.05 11.78
CA PRO A 417 13.27 32.02 13.00
C PRO A 417 13.85 31.14 14.11
N LEU A 418 14.41 29.98 13.75
CA LEU A 418 14.96 29.00 14.68
C LEU A 418 16.16 29.53 15.48
N PHE A 419 16.91 30.50 14.92
CA PHE A 419 18.12 31.07 15.53
C PHE A 419 17.89 32.43 16.21
N GLN A 420 16.68 33.01 16.10
CA GLN A 420 16.35 34.30 16.73
C GLN A 420 16.31 34.23 18.26
N ARG A 421 17.42 34.59 18.92
CA ARG A 421 17.53 34.56 20.40
C ARG A 421 16.47 35.40 21.13
N ARG A 422 16.02 36.52 20.52
CA ARG A 422 14.97 37.40 21.07
C ARG A 422 13.55 36.80 20.97
N LEU A 423 13.33 35.76 20.16
CA LEU A 423 12.06 35.03 20.13
C LEU A 423 12.10 33.86 21.14
N SER A 424 10.98 33.64 21.84
CA SER A 424 10.78 32.45 22.67
C SER A 424 10.75 31.18 21.80
N ILE A 425 11.14 30.03 22.34
CA ILE A 425 11.22 28.76 21.59
C ILE A 425 9.90 28.45 20.87
N PHE A 426 8.77 28.66 21.55
CA PHE A 426 7.43 28.51 20.97
C PHE A 426 7.22 29.42 19.75
N MET A 427 7.57 30.71 19.85
CA MET A 427 7.47 31.64 18.73
C MET A 427 8.37 31.25 17.56
N ARG A 428 9.59 30.74 17.81
CA ARG A 428 10.48 30.26 16.75
C ARG A 428 9.83 29.13 15.93
N ILE A 429 9.12 28.22 16.59
CA ILE A 429 8.37 27.14 15.93
C ILE A 429 7.17 27.70 15.16
N MET A 430 6.43 28.66 15.71
CA MET A 430 5.27 29.27 15.05
C MET A 430 5.65 30.07 13.80
N TYR A 431 6.70 30.90 13.83
CA TYR A 431 7.23 31.57 12.63
C TYR A 431 7.90 30.59 11.64
N MET A 432 8.33 29.41 12.07
CA MET A 432 8.81 28.36 11.17
C MET A 432 7.67 27.62 10.45
N SER A 433 6.44 27.65 10.97
CA SER A 433 5.32 26.83 10.45
C SER A 433 4.98 27.08 8.99
N GLY A 434 4.96 28.35 8.55
CA GLY A 434 4.70 28.73 7.15
C GLY A 434 5.79 28.25 6.18
N VAL A 435 7.06 28.29 6.61
CA VAL A 435 8.19 27.72 5.86
C VAL A 435 8.06 26.19 5.78
N TRP A 436 7.74 25.58 6.92
CA TRP A 436 7.66 24.13 7.07
C TRP A 436 6.60 23.48 6.19
N ALA A 437 5.43 24.12 6.05
CA ALA A 437 4.39 23.68 5.13
C ALA A 437 4.89 23.54 3.67
N TYR A 438 5.74 24.47 3.20
CA TYR A 438 6.34 24.37 1.86
C TYR A 438 7.39 23.27 1.75
N ILE A 439 8.18 23.02 2.80
CA ILE A 439 9.16 21.91 2.83
C ILE A 439 8.42 20.57 2.72
N VAL A 440 7.42 20.36 3.57
CA VAL A 440 6.66 19.11 3.60
C VAL A 440 5.91 18.92 2.28
N GLY A 441 5.21 19.95 1.77
CA GLY A 441 4.53 19.86 0.46
C GLY A 441 5.47 19.56 -0.71
N ALA A 442 6.71 20.06 -0.68
CA ALA A 442 7.74 19.79 -1.70
C ALA A 442 8.31 18.36 -1.65
N LEU A 443 8.27 17.68 -0.49
CA LEU A 443 8.85 16.34 -0.29
C LEU A 443 7.78 15.24 -0.28
N SER A 444 6.68 15.43 0.43
CA SER A 444 5.65 14.40 0.62
C SER A 444 4.89 14.12 -0.68
N THR A 445 4.43 15.15 -1.37
CA THR A 445 3.63 15.03 -2.59
C THR A 445 4.30 14.17 -3.67
N PRO A 446 5.55 14.44 -4.11
CA PRO A 446 6.20 13.58 -5.09
C PRO A 446 6.46 12.16 -4.56
N THR A 447 6.76 11.99 -3.27
CA THR A 447 6.93 10.65 -2.67
C THR A 447 5.64 9.83 -2.77
N PHE A 448 4.49 10.40 -2.38
CA PHE A 448 3.21 9.71 -2.45
C PHE A 448 2.69 9.49 -3.88
N ILE A 449 3.14 10.27 -4.87
CA ILE A 449 2.91 10.00 -6.31
C ILE A 449 3.80 8.84 -6.79
N ILE A 450 5.04 8.74 -6.31
CA ILE A 450 6.02 7.72 -6.73
C ILE A 450 5.71 6.34 -6.14
N ILE A 451 5.20 6.24 -4.90
CA ILE A 451 4.91 4.96 -4.23
C ILE A 451 4.13 3.96 -5.11
N PRO A 452 2.93 4.27 -5.65
CA PRO A 452 2.18 3.30 -6.45
C PRO A 452 2.85 2.99 -7.79
N ILE A 453 3.68 3.89 -8.32
CA ILE A 453 4.47 3.65 -9.53
C ILE A 453 5.56 2.61 -9.24
N VAL A 454 6.33 2.77 -8.16
CA VAL A 454 7.34 1.79 -7.73
C VAL A 454 6.70 0.43 -7.44
N THR A 455 5.49 0.41 -6.87
CA THR A 455 4.78 -0.84 -6.58
C THR A 455 4.30 -1.55 -7.83
N ILE A 456 3.62 -0.84 -8.76
CA ILE A 456 3.07 -1.48 -9.96
C ILE A 456 4.17 -1.84 -10.97
N TRP A 457 5.20 -1.01 -11.15
CA TRP A 457 6.27 -1.27 -12.10
C TRP A 457 7.37 -2.17 -11.51
N GLY A 458 7.81 -1.91 -10.28
CA GLY A 458 8.92 -2.61 -9.62
C GLY A 458 8.54 -3.79 -8.72
N GLY A 459 7.25 -3.95 -8.39
CA GLY A 459 6.77 -5.02 -7.50
C GLY A 459 7.07 -4.79 -6.00
N VAL A 460 7.47 -3.59 -5.60
CA VAL A 460 7.91 -3.28 -4.23
C VAL A 460 6.93 -2.31 -3.55
N PHE A 461 6.38 -2.73 -2.41
CA PHE A 461 5.53 -1.88 -1.55
C PHE A 461 6.33 -1.42 -0.32
N PRO A 462 6.21 -0.16 0.16
CA PRO A 462 7.03 0.36 1.25
C PRO A 462 6.63 -0.13 2.65
N ILE A 463 5.55 -0.91 2.76
CA ILE A 463 5.02 -1.43 4.03
C ILE A 463 4.64 -2.90 3.89
N VAL A 464 4.71 -3.64 4.99
CA VAL A 464 4.16 -4.99 5.08
C VAL A 464 2.67 -4.89 5.37
N VAL A 465 1.82 -5.39 4.46
CA VAL A 465 0.37 -5.39 4.64
C VAL A 465 -0.02 -6.46 5.67
N SER A 466 -0.61 -6.03 6.78
CA SER A 466 -1.04 -6.87 7.90
C SER A 466 -2.27 -6.27 8.59
N GLN A 467 -2.94 -7.04 9.46
CA GLN A 467 -4.06 -6.54 10.27
C GLN A 467 -3.68 -5.29 11.08
N TRP A 468 -2.46 -5.27 11.63
CA TRP A 468 -1.93 -4.11 12.35
C TRP A 468 -1.75 -2.90 11.41
N ALA A 469 -1.29 -3.12 10.16
CA ALA A 469 -1.24 -2.07 9.15
C ALA A 469 -2.63 -1.48 8.87
N ALA A 470 -3.66 -2.32 8.72
CA ALA A 470 -5.03 -1.89 8.47
C ALA A 470 -5.58 -1.08 9.66
N ILE A 471 -5.48 -1.59 10.88
CA ILE A 471 -5.94 -0.91 12.11
C ILE A 471 -5.21 0.42 12.29
N GLY A 472 -3.87 0.40 12.28
CA GLY A 472 -3.03 1.57 12.50
C GLY A 472 -3.28 2.67 11.46
N LEU A 473 -3.27 2.32 10.16
CA LEU A 473 -3.50 3.29 9.08
C LEU A 473 -4.93 3.85 9.12
N THR A 474 -5.94 3.02 9.46
CA THR A 474 -7.34 3.48 9.60
C THR A 474 -7.44 4.54 10.70
N VAL A 475 -6.95 4.23 11.90
CA VAL A 475 -7.01 5.13 13.06
C VAL A 475 -6.25 6.43 12.79
N TYR A 476 -5.06 6.34 12.19
CA TYR A 476 -4.27 7.50 11.80
C TYR A 476 -4.95 8.36 10.73
N MET A 477 -5.48 7.76 9.66
CA MET A 477 -6.12 8.49 8.57
C MET A 477 -7.39 9.18 9.03
N VAL A 478 -8.25 8.52 9.81
CA VAL A 478 -9.47 9.12 10.36
C VAL A 478 -9.12 10.31 11.26
N ALA A 479 -8.16 10.17 12.17
CA ALA A 479 -7.76 11.27 13.05
C ALA A 479 -7.08 12.42 12.29
N THR A 480 -6.27 12.12 11.28
CA THR A 480 -5.65 13.12 10.39
C THR A 480 -6.71 13.92 9.64
N HIS A 481 -7.72 13.25 9.07
CA HIS A 481 -8.82 13.92 8.38
C HIS A 481 -9.69 14.71 9.36
N ALA A 482 -9.92 14.23 10.59
CA ALA A 482 -10.66 14.96 11.61
C ALA A 482 -9.99 16.29 12.00
N VAL A 483 -8.65 16.34 12.02
CA VAL A 483 -7.90 17.59 12.19
C VAL A 483 -7.95 18.45 10.92
N LEU A 484 -7.55 17.92 9.76
CA LEU A 484 -7.44 18.69 8.51
C LEU A 484 -8.78 19.22 7.97
N TYR A 485 -9.89 18.54 8.26
CA TYR A 485 -11.24 18.93 7.88
C TYR A 485 -12.05 19.47 9.07
N TYR A 486 -11.40 19.87 10.16
CA TYR A 486 -12.06 20.55 11.28
C TYR A 486 -12.70 21.86 10.79
N VAL A 487 -14.03 21.92 10.82
CA VAL A 487 -14.80 23.10 10.44
C VAL A 487 -15.71 23.60 11.57
N ARG A 488 -15.81 24.92 11.72
CA ARG A 488 -16.84 25.55 12.57
C ARG A 488 -18.16 25.78 11.81
N SER A 489 -18.12 25.69 10.48
CA SER A 489 -19.26 25.83 9.58
C SER A 489 -19.15 24.80 8.44
N PRO A 490 -20.17 23.95 8.19
CA PRO A 490 -20.13 22.97 7.10
C PRO A 490 -19.85 23.56 5.72
N LYS A 491 -20.19 24.83 5.50
CA LYS A 491 -19.90 25.57 4.26
C LYS A 491 -18.41 25.67 3.93
N HIS A 492 -17.52 25.54 4.92
CA HIS A 492 -16.08 25.65 4.73
C HIS A 492 -15.42 24.33 4.29
N LEU A 493 -16.14 23.19 4.30
CA LEU A 493 -15.58 21.87 3.98
C LEU A 493 -15.00 21.80 2.55
N GLU A 494 -15.71 22.38 1.57
CA GLU A 494 -15.29 22.46 0.17
C GLU A 494 -13.99 23.29 0.02
N ALA A 495 -13.86 24.38 0.79
CA ALA A 495 -12.66 25.21 0.80
C ALA A 495 -11.45 24.53 1.49
N LEU A 496 -11.68 23.70 2.52
CA LEU A 496 -10.61 22.87 3.10
C LEU A 496 -10.13 21.80 2.11
N TRP A 497 -11.03 21.21 1.32
CA TRP A 497 -10.63 20.32 0.23
C TRP A 497 -9.82 21.04 -0.85
N PHE A 498 -10.22 22.25 -1.28
CA PHE A 498 -9.42 23.06 -2.22
C PHE A 498 -8.03 23.41 -1.67
N SER A 499 -7.87 23.63 -0.36
CA SER A 499 -6.56 23.82 0.27
C SER A 499 -5.63 22.63 0.04
N ASN A 500 -6.14 21.39 0.20
CA ASN A 500 -5.37 20.18 -0.06
C ASN A 500 -5.06 20.00 -1.56
N ILE A 501 -6.03 20.21 -2.45
CA ILE A 501 -5.83 20.17 -3.91
C ILE A 501 -4.75 21.16 -4.35
N ALA A 502 -4.80 22.40 -3.87
CA ALA A 502 -3.85 23.44 -4.23
C ALA A 502 -2.42 23.13 -3.74
N ASN A 503 -2.26 22.54 -2.55
CA ASN A 503 -0.96 22.10 -2.04
C ASN A 503 -0.35 21.00 -2.91
N THR A 504 -1.17 20.01 -3.34
CA THR A 504 -0.71 18.99 -4.30
C THR A 504 -0.28 19.65 -5.61
N LEU A 505 -1.13 20.47 -6.24
CA LEU A 505 -0.81 21.12 -7.53
C LEU A 505 0.46 22.01 -7.50
N MET A 506 0.84 22.50 -6.32
CA MET A 506 1.95 23.44 -6.16
C MET A 506 3.29 22.80 -5.77
N TRP A 507 3.35 21.48 -5.52
CA TRP A 507 4.56 20.79 -5.01
C TRP A 507 5.82 21.11 -5.85
N PHE A 508 5.70 21.06 -7.18
CA PHE A 508 6.82 21.31 -8.07
C PHE A 508 7.25 22.79 -8.10
N THR A 509 6.32 23.70 -7.83
CA THR A 509 6.61 25.13 -7.65
C THR A 509 7.38 25.35 -6.35
N TYR A 510 7.09 24.59 -5.29
CA TYR A 510 7.83 24.62 -4.03
C TYR A 510 9.25 24.06 -4.19
N VAL A 511 9.43 22.92 -4.88
CA VAL A 511 10.77 22.38 -5.21
C VAL A 511 11.61 23.38 -6.00
N LYS A 512 11.03 24.04 -7.02
CA LYS A 512 11.72 25.11 -7.77
C LYS A 512 12.04 26.33 -6.92
N ALA A 513 11.17 26.71 -5.99
CA ALA A 513 11.42 27.80 -5.06
C ALA A 513 12.56 27.47 -4.10
N LEU A 514 12.58 26.25 -3.54
CA LEU A 514 13.62 25.74 -2.66
C LEU A 514 15.00 25.76 -3.34
N TYR A 515 15.10 25.18 -4.55
CA TYR A 515 16.34 25.21 -5.33
C TYR A 515 16.78 26.65 -5.69
N SER A 516 15.83 27.52 -6.04
CA SER A 516 16.12 28.93 -6.34
C SER A 516 16.65 29.69 -5.12
N ALA A 517 16.12 29.42 -3.94
CA ALA A 517 16.56 30.04 -2.69
C ALA A 517 17.93 29.49 -2.25
N LEU A 518 18.10 28.17 -2.24
CA LEU A 518 19.36 27.52 -1.90
C LEU A 518 20.50 27.99 -2.81
N SER A 519 20.29 28.00 -4.14
CA SER A 519 21.30 28.48 -5.10
C SER A 519 21.59 29.98 -5.02
N SER A 520 20.70 30.79 -4.45
CA SER A 520 21.01 32.20 -4.17
C SER A 520 22.01 32.36 -3.02
N VAL A 521 21.94 31.48 -2.02
CA VAL A 521 22.83 31.49 -0.85
C VAL A 521 24.14 30.75 -1.13
N THR A 522 24.12 29.62 -1.86
CA THR A 522 25.32 28.82 -2.12
C THR A 522 26.11 29.22 -3.36
N LEU A 523 25.46 29.82 -4.38
CA LEU A 523 26.10 30.20 -5.65
C LEU A 523 25.99 31.71 -5.97
N GLY A 524 25.54 32.52 -5.02
CA GLY A 524 25.41 33.99 -5.18
C GLY A 524 24.42 34.45 -6.26
N LYS A 525 23.53 33.57 -6.76
CA LYS A 525 22.61 33.90 -7.86
C LYS A 525 21.51 34.85 -7.39
N THR A 526 21.37 35.99 -8.05
CA THR A 526 20.37 37.01 -7.68
C THR A 526 18.93 36.56 -8.02
N ILE A 527 18.05 36.61 -7.02
CA ILE A 527 16.62 36.33 -7.20
C ILE A 527 15.92 37.59 -7.73
N GLN A 528 15.68 37.63 -9.03
CA GLN A 528 14.98 38.75 -9.66
C GLN A 528 13.47 38.73 -9.37
N PHE A 529 12.94 39.90 -9.00
CA PHE A 529 11.50 40.13 -8.90
C PHE A 529 10.86 40.27 -10.28
N LYS A 530 9.79 39.52 -10.52
CA LYS A 530 8.93 39.67 -11.70
C LYS A 530 7.53 40.06 -11.25
N THR A 531 7.06 41.21 -11.73
CA THR A 531 5.69 41.70 -11.51
C THR A 531 4.69 40.70 -12.07
N THR A 532 3.74 40.24 -11.24
CA THR A 532 2.54 39.58 -11.75
C THR A 532 1.71 40.62 -12.50
N LEU A 533 1.43 40.40 -13.78
CA LEU A 533 0.61 41.32 -14.58
C LEU A 533 -0.86 41.15 -14.16
N LYS A 534 -1.54 42.27 -13.90
CA LYS A 534 -3.00 42.34 -13.66
C LYS A 534 -3.64 43.05 -14.87
N GLY A 535 -4.75 42.52 -15.37
CA GLY A 535 -5.45 43.04 -16.56
C GLY A 535 -5.46 42.09 -17.77
N ALA A 536 -6.52 42.16 -18.58
CA ALA A 536 -6.90 41.16 -19.58
C ALA A 536 -6.02 41.06 -20.85
N ALA A 537 -5.02 41.93 -21.02
CA ALA A 537 -4.43 42.24 -22.33
C ALA A 537 -3.26 41.35 -22.83
N MET A 538 -2.99 40.20 -22.20
CA MET A 538 -2.00 39.22 -22.70
C MET A 538 -2.49 37.78 -22.58
N LEU A 539 -3.29 37.37 -23.56
CA LEU A 539 -3.82 36.02 -23.74
C LEU A 539 -3.26 35.43 -25.04
N MET A 540 -2.49 34.33 -24.96
CA MET A 540 -2.51 33.25 -25.97
C MET A 540 -1.48 32.11 -25.73
N ASN A 541 -0.20 32.41 -25.42
CA ASN A 541 0.89 31.49 -25.84
C ASN A 541 1.78 30.84 -24.76
N THR A 542 1.39 30.82 -23.47
CA THR A 542 2.27 30.32 -22.38
C THR A 542 1.77 29.12 -21.56
N ALA A 543 0.50 28.73 -21.66
CA ALA A 543 -0.10 27.72 -20.76
C ALA A 543 0.59 26.34 -20.82
N VAL A 544 0.88 25.81 -22.01
CA VAL A 544 1.45 24.44 -22.18
C VAL A 544 2.79 24.29 -21.45
N ARG A 545 3.66 25.30 -21.53
CA ARG A 545 4.99 25.29 -20.92
C ARG A 545 4.96 25.43 -19.39
N ASP A 546 3.84 25.87 -18.83
CA ASP A 546 3.68 25.96 -17.38
C ASP A 546 2.84 24.79 -16.81
N LEU A 547 2.37 23.86 -17.68
CA LEU A 547 1.59 22.65 -17.34
C LEU A 547 2.33 21.32 -17.54
N TRP A 548 3.57 21.33 -18.06
CA TRP A 548 4.26 20.08 -18.42
C TRP A 548 4.46 19.10 -17.27
N MET A 549 4.61 19.57 -16.02
CA MET A 549 4.81 18.68 -14.88
C MET A 549 3.51 18.05 -14.40
N PRO A 550 2.41 18.79 -14.17
CA PRO A 550 1.07 18.21 -14.03
C PRO A 550 0.71 17.22 -15.14
N GLY A 551 0.97 17.59 -16.40
CA GLY A 551 0.72 16.72 -17.55
C GLY A 551 1.57 15.44 -17.54
N LEU A 552 2.85 15.53 -17.16
CA LEU A 552 3.73 14.36 -17.00
C LEU A 552 3.24 13.45 -15.86
N CYS A 553 2.89 14.01 -14.70
CA CYS A 553 2.33 13.26 -13.58
C CYS A 553 1.02 12.56 -13.98
N PHE A 554 0.11 13.27 -14.66
CA PHE A 554 -1.14 12.69 -15.19
C PHE A 554 -0.89 11.53 -16.15
N ILE A 555 0.01 11.69 -17.13
CA ILE A 555 0.35 10.64 -18.11
C ILE A 555 0.99 9.43 -17.43
N LEU A 556 1.94 9.63 -16.52
CA LEU A 556 2.62 8.55 -15.80
C LEU A 556 1.66 7.79 -14.88
N LEU A 557 0.80 8.50 -14.14
CA LEU A 557 -0.22 7.90 -13.30
C LEU A 557 -1.26 7.14 -14.13
N LEU A 558 -1.71 7.68 -15.27
CA LEU A 558 -2.66 7.00 -16.16
C LEU A 558 -2.06 5.74 -16.80
N ALA A 559 -0.81 5.80 -17.29
CA ALA A 559 -0.09 4.63 -17.80
C ALA A 559 0.11 3.57 -16.71
N THR A 560 0.42 3.99 -15.49
CA THR A 560 0.55 3.09 -14.32
C THR A 560 -0.79 2.50 -13.92
N LEU A 561 -1.90 3.26 -14.00
CA LEU A 561 -3.26 2.74 -13.76
C LEU A 561 -3.63 1.66 -14.77
N ILE A 562 -3.37 1.90 -16.07
CA ILE A 562 -3.61 0.92 -17.12
C ILE A 562 -2.79 -0.35 -16.88
N LEU A 563 -1.49 -0.22 -16.58
CA LEU A 563 -0.63 -1.37 -16.23
C LEU A 563 -1.11 -2.09 -14.96
N GLY A 564 -1.58 -1.34 -13.95
CA GLY A 564 -2.14 -1.89 -12.72
C GLY A 564 -3.42 -2.68 -12.97
N LEU A 565 -4.33 -2.17 -13.81
CA LEU A 565 -5.56 -2.86 -14.21
C LEU A 565 -5.28 -4.09 -15.08
N ILE A 566 -4.29 -4.02 -15.99
CA ILE A 566 -3.81 -5.19 -16.73
C ILE A 566 -3.28 -6.24 -15.76
N LYS A 567 -2.40 -5.86 -14.82
CA LYS A 567 -1.88 -6.76 -13.77
C LYS A 567 -2.99 -7.32 -12.88
N LEU A 568 -4.04 -6.55 -12.58
CA LEU A 568 -5.19 -7.04 -11.80
C LEU A 568 -6.04 -8.04 -12.59
N GLY A 569 -6.09 -7.93 -13.92
CA GLY A 569 -6.78 -8.87 -14.81
C GLY A 569 -5.95 -10.11 -15.21
N THR A 570 -4.62 -10.06 -15.07
CA THR A 570 -3.71 -11.17 -15.46
C THR A 570 -2.99 -11.86 -14.29
N SER A 571 -2.84 -11.19 -13.14
CA SER A 571 -2.31 -11.80 -11.93
C SER A 571 -3.45 -12.46 -11.16
N ALA A 572 -3.38 -13.79 -11.05
CA ALA A 572 -4.42 -14.58 -10.42
C ALA A 572 -4.44 -14.44 -8.88
N THR A 573 -3.41 -13.87 -8.26
CA THR A 573 -3.48 -13.36 -6.87
C THR A 573 -3.76 -11.86 -6.89
N ILE A 574 -4.86 -11.45 -6.27
CA ILE A 574 -5.10 -10.05 -5.91
C ILE A 574 -4.12 -9.67 -4.79
N ALA A 575 -2.90 -9.30 -5.16
CA ALA A 575 -1.94 -8.77 -4.20
C ALA A 575 -2.51 -7.49 -3.56
N SER A 576 -2.74 -7.49 -2.25
CA SER A 576 -3.29 -6.34 -1.52
C SER A 576 -2.58 -5.01 -1.87
N PRO A 577 -1.23 -4.96 -1.97
CA PRO A 577 -0.49 -3.79 -2.46
C PRO A 577 -0.93 -3.26 -3.83
N LEU A 578 -1.32 -4.12 -4.78
CA LEU A 578 -1.77 -3.73 -6.12
C LEU A 578 -3.11 -2.99 -6.05
N CYS A 579 -4.09 -3.54 -5.35
CA CYS A 579 -5.39 -2.87 -5.17
C CYS A 579 -5.28 -1.55 -4.41
N ILE A 580 -4.47 -1.49 -3.35
CA ILE A 580 -4.21 -0.25 -2.61
C ILE A 580 -3.57 0.79 -3.54
N SER A 581 -2.57 0.39 -4.35
CA SER A 581 -1.89 1.27 -5.30
C SER A 581 -2.81 1.79 -6.41
N ILE A 582 -3.73 0.97 -6.92
CA ILE A 582 -4.73 1.37 -7.92
C ILE A 582 -5.65 2.46 -7.36
N VAL A 583 -6.19 2.28 -6.15
CA VAL A 583 -7.04 3.31 -5.50
C VAL A 583 -6.25 4.58 -5.18
N TRP A 584 -4.99 4.45 -4.76
CA TRP A 584 -4.11 5.60 -4.51
C TRP A 584 -3.79 6.37 -5.80
N ILE A 585 -3.66 5.70 -6.95
CA ILE A 585 -3.52 6.37 -8.26
C ILE A 585 -4.79 7.13 -8.63
N VAL A 586 -5.98 6.55 -8.42
CA VAL A 586 -7.26 7.26 -8.66
C VAL A 586 -7.33 8.53 -7.82
N TYR A 587 -6.94 8.48 -6.55
CA TYR A 587 -6.85 9.67 -5.69
C TYR A 587 -5.81 10.68 -6.21
N ALA A 588 -4.60 10.24 -6.56
CA ALA A 588 -3.51 11.10 -7.05
C ALA A 588 -3.79 11.72 -8.44
N LEU A 589 -4.65 11.10 -9.26
CA LEU A 589 -5.06 11.64 -10.56
C LEU A 589 -6.02 12.84 -10.44
N ILE A 590 -6.77 12.97 -9.34
CA ILE A 590 -7.81 14.00 -9.20
C ILE A 590 -7.27 15.43 -9.32
N PRO A 591 -6.22 15.85 -8.59
CA PRO A 591 -5.65 17.19 -8.72
C PRO A 591 -5.15 17.46 -10.15
N GLU A 592 -4.41 16.52 -10.72
CA GLU A 592 -3.81 16.67 -12.06
C GLU A 592 -4.89 16.74 -13.16
N ALA A 593 -5.96 15.95 -13.04
CA ALA A 593 -7.12 16.04 -13.93
C ALA A 593 -7.83 17.39 -13.83
N LEU A 594 -8.00 17.94 -12.62
CA LEU A 594 -8.64 19.24 -12.38
C LEU A 594 -7.87 20.40 -13.03
N VAL A 595 -6.54 20.45 -12.88
CA VAL A 595 -5.75 21.54 -13.48
C VAL A 595 -5.69 21.44 -15.01
N MET A 596 -5.68 20.21 -15.55
CA MET A 596 -5.74 19.98 -16.99
C MET A 596 -7.13 20.36 -17.56
N TYR A 597 -8.22 20.01 -16.88
CA TYR A 597 -9.57 20.43 -17.25
C TYR A 597 -9.73 21.96 -17.19
N TYR A 598 -9.26 22.60 -16.10
CA TYR A 598 -9.24 24.07 -15.96
C TYR A 598 -8.50 24.76 -17.11
N ALA A 599 -7.36 24.22 -17.53
CA ALA A 599 -6.60 24.72 -18.66
C ALA A 599 -7.33 24.57 -20.00
N CYS A 600 -7.97 23.41 -20.25
CA CYS A 600 -8.73 23.15 -21.46
C CYS A 600 -9.96 24.06 -21.59
N VAL A 601 -10.75 24.21 -20.51
CA VAL A 601 -11.91 25.13 -20.48
C VAL A 601 -11.46 26.58 -20.70
N SER A 602 -10.37 27.00 -20.04
CA SER A 602 -9.80 28.34 -20.25
C SER A 602 -9.40 28.61 -21.70
N LYS A 603 -8.90 27.59 -22.42
CA LYS A 603 -8.53 27.69 -23.84
C LYS A 603 -9.75 27.68 -24.77
N ALA A 604 -10.78 26.89 -24.47
CA ALA A 604 -11.99 26.80 -25.29
C ALA A 604 -12.75 28.13 -25.34
N CYS A 605 -12.91 28.83 -24.21
CA CYS A 605 -13.57 30.15 -24.18
C CYS A 605 -12.83 31.21 -25.01
N LEU A 606 -11.50 31.11 -25.15
CA LEU A 606 -10.68 32.06 -25.92
C LEU A 606 -10.80 31.87 -27.44
N LEU A 607 -11.22 30.69 -27.91
CA LEU A 607 -11.40 30.39 -29.34
C LEU A 607 -12.80 30.76 -29.86
N ALA A 608 -13.70 31.22 -28.97
CA ALA A 608 -15.10 31.47 -29.29
C ALA A 608 -15.45 32.97 -29.45
N ASP A 609 -14.45 33.88 -29.45
CA ASP A 609 -14.58 35.34 -29.60
C ASP A 609 -15.65 36.03 -28.71
N TYR A 610 -16.04 35.37 -27.62
CA TYR A 610 -17.03 35.88 -26.68
C TYR A 610 -16.38 36.82 -25.66
N GLU A 611 -17.09 37.87 -25.23
CA GLU A 611 -16.60 38.73 -24.14
C GLU A 611 -16.27 37.88 -22.90
N LEU A 612 -14.98 37.90 -22.51
CA LEU A 612 -14.41 36.99 -21.51
C LEU A 612 -15.14 37.04 -20.16
N SER A 613 -15.71 38.21 -19.84
CA SER A 613 -16.51 38.49 -18.65
C SER A 613 -17.87 37.77 -18.67
N LYS A 614 -18.60 37.83 -19.78
CA LYS A 614 -19.94 37.23 -19.93
C LYS A 614 -19.89 35.71 -20.08
N CYS A 615 -18.89 35.19 -20.78
CA CYS A 615 -18.75 33.74 -21.02
C CYS A 615 -18.41 32.95 -19.73
N ARG A 616 -17.75 33.58 -18.76
CA ARG A 616 -17.48 32.98 -17.44
C ARG A 616 -18.70 33.02 -16.50
N ALA A 617 -19.51 34.08 -16.55
CA ALA A 617 -20.63 34.30 -15.64
C ALA A 617 -21.85 33.39 -15.89
N SER A 618 -22.12 33.00 -17.14
CA SER A 618 -23.43 32.43 -17.53
C SER A 618 -23.49 30.90 -17.73
N ALA A 619 -22.35 30.23 -18.03
CA ALA A 619 -22.35 28.80 -18.36
C ALA A 619 -21.18 27.98 -17.78
N ASN A 620 -19.97 28.56 -17.71
CA ASN A 620 -18.75 27.79 -17.46
C ASN A 620 -18.32 27.70 -15.98
N GLY A 621 -18.74 28.65 -15.13
CA GLY A 621 -18.53 28.51 -13.67
C GLY A 621 -19.30 27.33 -13.08
N VAL A 622 -20.47 27.02 -13.67
CA VAL A 622 -21.37 25.94 -13.25
C VAL A 622 -20.80 24.55 -13.61
N SER A 623 -20.26 24.38 -14.82
CA SER A 623 -19.68 23.09 -15.25
C SER A 623 -18.43 22.71 -14.44
N LEU A 624 -17.50 23.65 -14.24
CA LEU A 624 -16.31 23.43 -13.43
C LEU A 624 -16.66 23.16 -11.95
N GLN A 625 -17.66 23.85 -11.40
CA GLN A 625 -18.18 23.58 -10.06
C GLN A 625 -18.71 22.15 -9.90
N TYR A 626 -19.48 21.64 -10.87
CA TYR A 626 -19.93 20.24 -10.84
C TYR A 626 -18.76 19.25 -10.91
N VAL A 627 -17.77 19.49 -11.78
CA VAL A 627 -16.55 18.67 -11.84
C VAL A 627 -15.80 18.68 -10.51
N CYS A 628 -15.61 19.85 -9.88
CA CYS A 628 -14.96 19.96 -8.58
C CYS A 628 -15.71 19.16 -7.50
N ARG A 629 -17.04 19.23 -7.45
CA ARG A 629 -17.86 18.47 -6.49
C ARG A 629 -17.80 16.96 -6.73
N ILE A 630 -17.83 16.52 -7.98
CA ILE A 630 -17.64 15.10 -8.34
C ILE A 630 -16.24 14.63 -7.89
N CYS A 631 -15.20 15.39 -8.20
CA CYS A 631 -13.83 15.12 -7.76
C CYS A 631 -13.68 15.10 -6.23
N MET A 632 -14.38 15.96 -5.50
CA MET A 632 -14.40 15.95 -4.04
C MET A 632 -15.04 14.66 -3.50
N VAL A 633 -16.20 14.26 -4.02
CA VAL A 633 -16.86 12.99 -3.65
C VAL A 633 -15.96 11.79 -3.99
N LEU A 634 -15.34 11.77 -5.17
CA LEU A 634 -14.39 10.74 -5.58
C LEU A 634 -13.14 10.70 -4.68
N SER A 635 -12.67 11.84 -4.19
CA SER A 635 -11.54 11.92 -3.25
C SER A 635 -11.86 11.19 -1.94
N PHE A 636 -13.01 11.54 -1.32
CA PHE A 636 -13.47 10.90 -0.08
C PHE A 636 -13.83 9.42 -0.28
N PHE A 637 -14.46 9.06 -1.39
CA PHE A 637 -14.77 7.68 -1.73
C PHE A 637 -13.49 6.84 -1.92
N SER A 638 -12.48 7.36 -2.63
CA SER A 638 -11.19 6.68 -2.81
C SER A 638 -10.47 6.45 -1.48
N ALA A 639 -10.48 7.44 -0.58
CA ALA A 639 -9.92 7.29 0.76
C ALA A 639 -10.65 6.19 1.58
N ALA A 640 -12.00 6.15 1.52
CA ALA A 640 -12.79 5.12 2.17
C ALA A 640 -12.55 3.72 1.56
N CYS A 641 -12.44 3.61 0.23
CA CYS A 641 -12.11 2.36 -0.46
C CYS A 641 -10.70 1.86 -0.13
N ALA A 642 -9.70 2.75 -0.03
CA ALA A 642 -8.35 2.35 0.35
C ALA A 642 -8.32 1.73 1.76
N VAL A 643 -9.08 2.30 2.71
CA VAL A 643 -9.29 1.71 4.04
C VAL A 643 -10.04 0.37 3.92
N GLY A 644 -11.18 0.32 3.23
CA GLY A 644 -11.97 -0.91 3.08
C GLY A 644 -11.18 -2.08 2.48
N LEU A 645 -10.32 -1.82 1.49
CA LEU A 645 -9.45 -2.83 0.87
C LEU A 645 -8.35 -3.32 1.82
N MET A 646 -7.78 -2.46 2.68
CA MET A 646 -6.82 -2.89 3.70
C MET A 646 -7.43 -3.90 4.69
N TRP A 647 -8.73 -3.78 4.98
CA TRP A 647 -9.46 -4.74 5.82
C TRP A 647 -9.91 -5.98 5.04
N GLY A 648 -10.35 -5.82 3.79
CA GLY A 648 -10.86 -6.92 2.96
C GLY A 648 -9.80 -7.85 2.36
N LEU A 649 -8.54 -7.40 2.28
CA LEU A 649 -7.43 -8.11 1.62
C LEU A 649 -6.30 -8.51 2.60
N TYR A 650 -6.60 -8.68 3.90
CA TYR A 650 -5.63 -9.19 4.88
C TYR A 650 -5.40 -10.70 4.68
N PRO A 651 -4.14 -11.20 4.65
CA PRO A 651 -3.85 -12.64 4.66
C PRO A 651 -4.51 -13.33 5.86
N LYS A 652 -5.36 -14.32 5.58
CA LYS A 652 -6.09 -15.08 6.60
C LYS A 652 -5.12 -15.93 7.42
N GLU A 653 -5.30 -16.01 8.72
CA GLU A 653 -4.75 -17.13 9.50
C GLU A 653 -5.54 -18.41 9.19
N TYR A 654 -4.86 -19.56 9.15
CA TYR A 654 -5.46 -20.87 8.93
C TYR A 654 -5.21 -21.74 10.15
N ASP A 655 -6.26 -22.40 10.65
CA ASP A 655 -6.14 -23.37 11.73
C ASP A 655 -5.54 -24.68 11.20
N LEU A 656 -4.21 -24.77 11.24
CA LEU A 656 -3.46 -25.95 10.80
C LEU A 656 -3.73 -27.18 11.68
N GLY A 657 -4.10 -26.99 12.96
CA GLY A 657 -4.48 -28.08 13.86
C GLY A 657 -5.82 -28.69 13.46
N HIS A 658 -6.79 -27.87 13.08
CA HIS A 658 -8.04 -28.36 12.50
C HIS A 658 -7.80 -29.07 11.17
N VAL A 659 -7.00 -28.53 10.24
CA VAL A 659 -6.68 -29.23 8.98
C VAL A 659 -5.99 -30.58 9.25
N LEU A 660 -5.08 -30.66 10.23
CA LEU A 660 -4.42 -31.90 10.64
C LEU A 660 -5.44 -32.95 11.15
N SER A 661 -6.48 -32.52 11.88
CA SER A 661 -7.59 -33.40 12.26
C SER A 661 -8.41 -33.89 11.06
N LEU A 662 -8.61 -33.04 10.04
CA LEU A 662 -9.29 -33.44 8.81
C LEU A 662 -8.45 -34.41 7.97
N SER A 663 -7.14 -34.19 7.85
CA SER A 663 -6.24 -35.16 7.18
C SER A 663 -6.28 -36.54 7.86
N SER A 664 -6.41 -36.58 9.18
CA SER A 664 -6.60 -37.84 9.92
C SER A 664 -7.97 -38.48 9.63
N TYR A 665 -9.03 -37.66 9.50
CA TYR A 665 -10.36 -38.12 9.08
C TYR A 665 -10.35 -38.72 7.67
N PHE A 666 -9.59 -38.14 6.72
CA PHE A 666 -9.41 -38.72 5.38
C PHE A 666 -8.81 -40.13 5.43
N TYR A 667 -7.75 -40.36 6.21
CA TYR A 667 -7.20 -41.71 6.37
C TYR A 667 -8.19 -42.71 6.98
N ASN A 668 -9.04 -42.27 7.92
CA ASN A 668 -10.13 -43.10 8.45
C ASN A 668 -11.21 -43.39 7.39
N ALA A 669 -11.45 -42.47 6.45
CA ALA A 669 -12.41 -42.61 5.37
C ALA A 669 -11.93 -43.57 4.27
N GLN A 670 -10.62 -43.77 4.13
CA GLN A 670 -10.01 -44.73 3.18
C GLN A 670 -9.86 -46.16 3.73
N ARG A 671 -10.15 -46.44 5.02
CA ARG A 671 -9.93 -47.77 5.63
C ARG A 671 -10.81 -48.87 5.03
N ALA A 672 -10.26 -50.08 4.85
CA ALA A 672 -11.00 -51.30 4.48
C ALA A 672 -10.81 -52.40 5.55
N GLY A 673 -11.69 -53.41 5.59
CA GLY A 673 -11.73 -54.42 6.65
C GLY A 673 -12.72 -54.05 7.78
N HIS A 674 -12.52 -54.65 8.96
CA HIS A 674 -13.29 -54.35 10.17
C HIS A 674 -12.92 -52.98 10.74
N LEU A 675 -13.82 -52.01 10.67
CA LEU A 675 -13.55 -50.65 11.16
C LEU A 675 -13.62 -50.59 12.70
N PRO A 676 -12.72 -49.84 13.35
CA PRO A 676 -12.75 -49.73 14.81
C PRO A 676 -13.92 -48.85 15.26
N PRO A 677 -14.48 -49.05 16.48
CA PRO A 677 -15.63 -48.28 16.96
C PRO A 677 -15.41 -46.75 17.01
N ASP A 678 -14.15 -46.31 17.08
CA ASP A 678 -13.72 -44.91 17.09
C ASP A 678 -13.33 -44.36 15.70
N ASN A 679 -13.68 -45.04 14.60
CA ASN A 679 -13.31 -44.61 13.24
C ASN A 679 -13.76 -43.18 12.87
N GLY A 680 -14.85 -42.69 13.48
CA GLY A 680 -15.29 -41.29 13.34
C GLY A 680 -15.92 -40.90 11.99
N VAL A 681 -15.89 -41.77 10.98
CA VAL A 681 -16.48 -41.54 9.65
C VAL A 681 -17.84 -42.27 9.57
N PRO A 682 -18.99 -41.57 9.73
CA PRO A 682 -20.30 -42.22 9.95
C PRO A 682 -20.93 -42.84 8.69
N TRP A 683 -20.40 -42.53 7.51
CA TRP A 683 -20.88 -43.03 6.22
C TRP A 683 -20.04 -44.19 5.66
N ARG A 684 -19.01 -44.64 6.40
CA ARG A 684 -18.23 -45.85 6.13
C ARG A 684 -18.65 -46.95 7.09
N SER A 685 -18.59 -48.20 6.64
CA SER A 685 -18.77 -49.39 7.48
C SER A 685 -17.79 -50.50 7.09
N ASP A 686 -17.86 -51.62 7.80
CA ASP A 686 -17.04 -52.80 7.54
C ASP A 686 -17.11 -53.20 6.05
N ALA A 687 -15.95 -53.22 5.41
CA ALA A 687 -15.82 -53.47 3.97
C ALA A 687 -14.89 -54.65 3.72
N LEU A 688 -15.16 -55.43 2.66
CA LEU A 688 -14.21 -56.42 2.13
C LEU A 688 -13.77 -57.51 3.13
N LEU A 689 -14.61 -57.82 4.13
CA LEU A 689 -14.32 -58.82 5.19
C LEU A 689 -14.04 -60.25 4.68
N TRP A 690 -14.32 -60.52 3.40
CA TRP A 690 -14.08 -61.79 2.72
C TRP A 690 -12.72 -61.86 2.02
N GLU A 691 -11.84 -60.85 2.18
CA GLU A 691 -10.40 -60.91 1.88
C GLU A 691 -9.62 -61.81 2.88
N THR A 692 -10.30 -62.81 3.46
CA THR A 692 -9.81 -63.86 4.35
C THR A 692 -10.81 -65.03 4.34
N GLY A 693 -10.39 -66.21 4.80
CA GLY A 693 -11.22 -67.41 4.85
C GLY A 693 -10.55 -68.59 5.58
N PRO A 694 -11.24 -69.72 5.78
CA PRO A 694 -10.71 -70.88 6.49
C PRO A 694 -9.46 -71.46 5.81
N GLY A 695 -8.31 -71.26 6.45
CA GLY A 695 -7.00 -71.63 5.91
C GLY A 695 -6.40 -70.60 4.97
N GLU A 696 -7.07 -69.50 4.62
CA GLU A 696 -6.51 -68.45 3.74
C GLU A 696 -5.57 -67.51 4.51
N ILE A 697 -4.73 -66.75 3.78
CA ILE A 697 -4.04 -65.58 4.36
C ILE A 697 -5.10 -64.50 4.63
N ASP A 698 -5.05 -63.88 5.81
CA ASP A 698 -5.86 -62.71 6.11
C ASP A 698 -5.23 -61.46 5.49
N LEU A 699 -5.91 -60.86 4.51
CA LEU A 699 -5.53 -59.59 3.89
C LEU A 699 -6.55 -58.49 4.18
N THR A 700 -7.47 -58.67 5.15
CA THR A 700 -8.37 -57.60 5.60
C THR A 700 -7.58 -56.48 6.28
N GLY A 701 -8.11 -55.25 6.26
CA GLY A 701 -7.38 -54.06 6.70
C GLY A 701 -6.81 -53.24 5.54
N GLY A 702 -5.96 -52.27 5.86
CA GLY A 702 -5.29 -51.39 4.90
C GLY A 702 -6.18 -50.26 4.39
N TRP A 703 -5.63 -49.45 3.48
CA TRP A 703 -6.36 -48.36 2.83
C TRP A 703 -6.71 -48.71 1.39
N LEU A 704 -7.91 -48.28 0.98
CA LEU A 704 -8.28 -48.10 -0.42
C LEU A 704 -7.48 -46.91 -0.97
N ASN A 705 -6.89 -47.05 -2.14
CA ASN A 705 -5.89 -46.10 -2.59
C ASN A 705 -6.47 -44.74 -3.01
N GLY A 706 -7.52 -44.75 -3.81
CA GLY A 706 -8.05 -43.58 -4.51
C GLY A 706 -7.42 -43.36 -5.89
N GLY A 707 -7.88 -42.30 -6.57
CA GLY A 707 -7.47 -41.88 -7.91
C GLY A 707 -7.42 -43.02 -8.93
N SER A 708 -6.32 -43.12 -9.68
CA SER A 708 -6.18 -44.11 -10.77
C SER A 708 -6.25 -45.56 -10.28
N ALA A 709 -5.91 -45.82 -9.02
CA ALA A 709 -5.98 -47.14 -8.39
C ALA A 709 -7.34 -47.43 -7.72
N GLY A 710 -8.23 -46.44 -7.56
CA GLY A 710 -9.60 -46.65 -7.10
C GLY A 710 -9.71 -47.36 -5.75
N ASP A 711 -10.51 -48.43 -5.68
CA ASP A 711 -10.69 -49.23 -4.46
C ASP A 711 -9.66 -50.39 -4.37
N LEU A 712 -8.61 -50.41 -5.21
CA LEU A 712 -7.49 -51.33 -5.01
C LEU A 712 -6.71 -51.00 -3.73
N LYS A 713 -6.09 -52.02 -3.13
CA LYS A 713 -5.12 -51.84 -2.05
C LYS A 713 -3.72 -52.11 -2.58
N MET A 714 -2.91 -51.06 -2.65
CA MET A 714 -1.58 -51.07 -3.26
C MET A 714 -0.51 -50.94 -2.18
N SER A 715 0.45 -51.86 -2.13
CA SER A 715 1.42 -51.95 -1.04
C SER A 715 2.49 -50.86 -1.10
N VAL A 716 2.89 -50.41 -2.30
CA VAL A 716 3.87 -49.32 -2.51
C VAL A 716 3.40 -47.98 -1.90
N PRO A 717 2.26 -47.39 -2.31
CA PRO A 717 1.76 -46.13 -1.73
C PRO A 717 1.33 -46.29 -0.26
N THR A 718 0.92 -47.49 0.17
CA THR A 718 0.68 -47.78 1.59
C THR A 718 1.99 -47.71 2.40
N ALA A 719 3.09 -48.28 1.90
CA ALA A 719 4.40 -48.22 2.53
C ALA A 719 4.96 -46.80 2.55
N PHE A 720 4.90 -46.09 1.42
CA PHE A 720 5.24 -44.66 1.32
C PHE A 720 4.49 -43.86 2.41
N THR A 721 3.17 -43.90 2.38
CA THR A 721 2.28 -43.17 3.31
C THR A 721 2.57 -43.50 4.76
N THR A 722 2.68 -44.79 5.10
CA THR A 722 2.97 -45.24 6.47
C THR A 722 4.32 -44.70 6.96
N SER A 723 5.37 -44.75 6.12
CA SER A 723 6.70 -44.25 6.47
C SER A 723 6.73 -42.72 6.66
N LEU A 724 6.03 -41.95 5.80
CA LEU A 724 5.98 -40.49 5.90
C LEU A 724 5.14 -40.02 7.09
N VAL A 725 3.97 -40.62 7.34
CA VAL A 725 3.15 -40.29 8.51
C VAL A 725 3.90 -40.61 9.81
N ALA A 726 4.56 -41.77 9.87
CA ALA A 726 5.44 -42.13 11.00
C ALA A 726 6.59 -41.13 11.17
N TRP A 727 7.25 -40.73 10.08
CA TRP A 727 8.31 -39.70 10.15
C TRP A 727 7.78 -38.35 10.63
N GLY A 728 6.63 -37.91 10.15
CA GLY A 728 5.98 -36.67 10.62
C GLY A 728 5.69 -36.70 12.12
N MET A 729 5.25 -37.83 12.65
CA MET A 729 5.05 -38.01 14.10
C MET A 729 6.36 -37.99 14.90
N LEU A 730 7.43 -38.57 14.37
CA LEU A 730 8.75 -38.60 15.01
C LEU A 730 9.48 -37.25 14.95
N ALA A 731 9.30 -36.49 13.86
CA ALA A 731 9.90 -35.17 13.67
C ALA A 731 9.12 -34.06 14.40
N PHE A 732 7.79 -34.16 14.44
CA PHE A 732 6.91 -33.09 14.94
C PHE A 732 5.90 -33.54 16.01
N PRO A 733 6.34 -34.23 17.09
CA PRO A 733 5.44 -34.76 18.11
C PRO A 733 4.66 -33.67 18.86
N ALA A 734 5.24 -32.48 19.06
CA ALA A 734 4.54 -31.37 19.72
C ALA A 734 3.47 -30.73 18.80
N GLY A 735 3.66 -30.77 17.48
CA GLY A 735 2.63 -30.36 16.51
C GLY A 735 1.39 -31.26 16.56
N TYR A 736 1.59 -32.58 16.57
CA TYR A 736 0.50 -33.54 16.77
C TYR A 736 -0.18 -33.39 18.15
N ALA A 737 0.59 -33.13 19.21
CA ALA A 737 0.05 -32.92 20.54
C ALA A 737 -0.79 -31.63 20.64
N ALA A 738 -0.30 -30.51 20.07
CA ALA A 738 -1.00 -29.23 20.05
C ALA A 738 -2.36 -29.30 19.30
N ALA A 739 -2.44 -30.11 18.24
CA ALA A 739 -3.67 -30.37 17.49
C ALA A 739 -4.57 -31.47 18.12
N ASN A 740 -4.16 -32.06 19.24
CA ASN A 740 -4.79 -33.25 19.85
C ASN A 740 -4.94 -34.44 18.87
N GLN A 741 -3.99 -34.60 17.93
CA GLN A 741 -4.00 -35.65 16.90
C GLN A 741 -2.98 -36.77 17.13
N THR A 742 -2.26 -36.80 18.27
CA THR A 742 -1.26 -37.84 18.55
C THR A 742 -1.84 -39.26 18.49
N TYR A 743 -3.01 -39.50 19.10
CA TYR A 743 -3.67 -40.82 19.03
C TYR A 743 -4.15 -41.14 17.60
N ALA A 744 -4.78 -40.18 16.91
CA ALA A 744 -5.26 -40.37 15.54
C ALA A 744 -4.12 -40.70 14.57
N GLY A 745 -3.00 -39.98 14.66
CA GLY A 745 -1.77 -40.26 13.91
C GLY A 745 -1.23 -41.67 14.20
N GLN A 746 -1.17 -42.07 15.48
CA GLN A 746 -0.79 -43.44 15.85
C GLN A 746 -1.74 -44.48 15.23
N GLN A 747 -3.05 -44.27 15.25
CA GLN A 747 -3.99 -45.19 14.62
C GLN A 747 -3.85 -45.24 13.09
N SER A 748 -3.45 -44.15 12.43
CA SER A 748 -3.11 -44.19 11.00
C SER A 748 -1.84 -45.00 10.74
N VAL A 749 -0.76 -44.78 11.50
CA VAL A 749 0.49 -45.54 11.36
C VAL A 749 0.27 -47.04 11.65
N ARG A 750 -0.45 -47.38 12.73
CA ARG A 750 -0.82 -48.77 13.04
C ARG A 750 -1.63 -49.40 11.90
N TRP A 751 -2.62 -48.71 11.36
CA TRP A 751 -3.48 -49.25 10.29
C TRP A 751 -2.71 -49.64 9.02
N GLY A 752 -1.79 -48.78 8.59
CA GLY A 752 -0.89 -49.07 7.48
C GLY A 752 0.07 -50.22 7.81
N ALA A 753 0.74 -50.16 8.96
CA ALA A 753 1.72 -51.16 9.38
C ALA A 753 1.12 -52.56 9.60
N ASP A 754 -0.07 -52.67 10.22
CA ASP A 754 -0.81 -53.93 10.39
C ASP A 754 -1.14 -54.59 9.04
N TYR A 755 -1.52 -53.78 8.04
CA TYR A 755 -1.76 -54.30 6.69
C TYR A 755 -0.45 -54.75 6.01
N LEU A 756 0.64 -53.98 6.14
CA LEU A 756 1.94 -54.36 5.57
C LEU A 756 2.53 -55.61 6.23
N LEU A 757 2.28 -55.87 7.52
CA LEU A 757 2.64 -57.15 8.15
C LEU A 757 1.89 -58.33 7.49
N LYS A 758 0.61 -58.14 7.13
CA LYS A 758 -0.22 -59.17 6.47
C LYS A 758 0.21 -59.47 5.03
N THR A 759 0.89 -58.55 4.34
CA THR A 759 1.37 -58.79 2.96
C THR A 759 2.62 -59.67 2.89
N LEU A 760 3.30 -59.94 4.02
CA LEU A 760 4.54 -60.73 4.07
C LEU A 760 4.24 -62.23 4.20
N ILE A 761 4.59 -63.01 3.16
CA ILE A 761 4.39 -64.45 3.12
C ILE A 761 5.67 -65.18 3.52
N ALA A 762 5.71 -65.75 4.72
CA ALA A 762 6.85 -66.49 5.25
C ALA A 762 7.08 -67.85 4.56
N ASN A 763 8.33 -68.31 4.50
CA ASN A 763 8.68 -69.63 3.98
C ASN A 763 8.14 -70.76 4.90
N SER A 764 7.60 -71.81 4.27
CA SER A 764 7.12 -73.06 4.88
C SER A 764 8.08 -73.76 5.86
N THR A 765 9.39 -73.49 5.78
CA THR A 765 10.41 -74.06 6.69
C THR A 765 10.80 -73.15 7.85
N GLY A 766 10.20 -71.96 7.96
CA GLY A 766 10.56 -70.94 8.96
C GLY A 766 11.78 -70.09 8.58
N GLY A 767 11.91 -68.93 9.20
CA GLY A 767 13.00 -67.96 8.97
C GLY A 767 12.55 -66.75 8.16
N ASN A 768 12.66 -66.81 6.83
CA ASN A 768 12.64 -65.61 5.99
C ASN A 768 11.34 -65.45 5.17
N VAL A 769 11.06 -64.21 4.75
CA VAL A 769 9.94 -63.88 3.82
C VAL A 769 10.23 -64.45 2.42
N SER A 770 9.27 -65.18 1.86
CA SER A 770 9.37 -65.79 0.53
C SER A 770 8.69 -64.99 -0.58
N SER A 771 7.62 -64.25 -0.27
CA SER A 771 6.86 -63.45 -1.25
C SER A 771 6.12 -62.31 -0.56
N ILE A 772 5.84 -61.25 -1.31
CA ILE A 772 5.16 -60.04 -0.84
C ILE A 772 3.90 -59.83 -1.68
N VAL A 773 2.75 -59.59 -1.02
CA VAL A 773 1.53 -59.14 -1.71
C VAL A 773 1.68 -57.66 -2.07
N TYR A 774 1.62 -57.33 -3.36
CA TYR A 774 1.81 -55.94 -3.85
C TYR A 774 0.49 -55.24 -4.22
N GLN A 775 -0.54 -56.02 -4.58
CA GLN A 775 -1.86 -55.53 -4.99
C GLN A 775 -2.94 -56.51 -4.49
N VAL A 776 -4.03 -55.97 -3.94
CA VAL A 776 -5.28 -56.69 -3.68
C VAL A 776 -6.43 -55.98 -4.39
N GLY A 777 -7.14 -56.69 -5.27
CA GLY A 777 -8.14 -56.12 -6.17
C GLY A 777 -7.79 -56.35 -7.65
N ASN A 778 -8.77 -56.65 -8.50
CA ASN A 778 -8.58 -56.77 -9.95
C ASN A 778 -8.80 -55.40 -10.61
N TYR A 779 -7.79 -54.85 -11.28
CA TYR A 779 -7.87 -53.49 -11.86
C TYR A 779 -9.00 -53.35 -12.90
N THR A 780 -9.14 -54.26 -13.88
CA THR A 780 -10.23 -54.20 -14.86
C THR A 780 -11.63 -54.21 -14.20
N ILE A 781 -11.79 -54.96 -13.10
CA ILE A 781 -13.05 -55.00 -12.35
C ILE A 781 -13.24 -53.70 -11.54
N ASP A 782 -12.19 -53.19 -10.90
CA ASP A 782 -12.23 -51.95 -10.12
C ASP A 782 -12.55 -50.72 -10.99
N GLN A 783 -11.97 -50.65 -12.20
CA GLN A 783 -12.24 -49.57 -13.17
C GLN A 783 -13.65 -49.64 -13.78
N THR A 784 -14.29 -50.82 -13.78
CA THR A 784 -15.68 -50.98 -14.28
C THR A 784 -16.72 -50.94 -13.15
N TYR A 785 -16.30 -51.03 -11.89
CA TYR A 785 -17.14 -50.93 -10.71
C TYR A 785 -17.09 -49.52 -10.11
N TRP A 786 -18.27 -48.91 -9.97
CA TRP A 786 -18.43 -47.68 -9.20
C TRP A 786 -19.54 -47.85 -8.17
N GLY A 787 -19.17 -48.00 -6.90
CA GLY A 787 -20.08 -48.33 -5.81
C GLY A 787 -19.46 -48.12 -4.44
N ARG A 788 -20.15 -48.56 -3.38
CA ARG A 788 -19.62 -48.52 -2.02
C ARG A 788 -18.64 -49.70 -1.83
N PRO A 789 -17.48 -49.53 -1.17
CA PRO A 789 -16.56 -50.64 -0.88
C PRO A 789 -17.23 -51.82 -0.14
N GLU A 790 -18.27 -51.51 0.65
CA GLU A 790 -19.09 -52.46 1.39
C GLU A 790 -20.02 -53.30 0.49
N ASP A 791 -20.36 -52.79 -0.70
CA ASP A 791 -21.23 -53.44 -1.70
C ASP A 791 -20.43 -54.21 -2.78
N ILE A 792 -19.09 -54.26 -2.71
CA ILE A 792 -18.27 -55.00 -3.69
C ILE A 792 -18.55 -56.51 -3.56
N PRO A 793 -19.12 -57.18 -4.58
CA PRO A 793 -19.43 -58.60 -4.51
C PRO A 793 -18.13 -59.43 -4.55
N ARG A 794 -18.10 -60.59 -3.86
CA ARG A 794 -16.93 -61.50 -3.86
C ARG A 794 -16.54 -62.00 -5.25
N THR A 795 -17.50 -62.12 -6.16
CA THR A 795 -17.28 -62.60 -7.54
C THR A 795 -18.16 -61.84 -8.55
N VAL A 796 -17.62 -61.54 -9.73
CA VAL A 796 -18.35 -61.03 -10.89
C VAL A 796 -18.16 -62.01 -12.05
N SER A 797 -19.26 -62.45 -12.67
CA SER A 797 -19.24 -63.40 -13.80
C SER A 797 -18.43 -64.69 -13.55
N GLY A 798 -18.39 -65.16 -12.30
CA GLY A 798 -17.62 -66.33 -11.87
C GLY A 798 -16.16 -66.09 -11.52
N TYR A 799 -15.62 -64.89 -11.76
CA TYR A 799 -14.25 -64.51 -11.41
C TYR A 799 -14.20 -63.80 -10.05
N PRO A 800 -13.15 -64.00 -9.22
CA PRO A 800 -12.97 -63.23 -7.99
C PRO A 800 -12.73 -61.76 -8.33
N THR A 801 -13.44 -60.86 -7.65
CA THR A 801 -13.30 -59.40 -7.86
C THR A 801 -12.01 -58.86 -7.27
N ARG A 802 -11.52 -59.48 -6.19
CA ARG A 802 -10.33 -59.03 -5.46
C ARG A 802 -9.32 -60.16 -5.20
N PRO A 803 -8.65 -60.67 -6.25
CA PRO A 803 -7.49 -61.54 -6.09
C PRO A 803 -6.32 -60.77 -5.46
N ALA A 804 -5.39 -61.51 -4.84
CA ALA A 804 -4.13 -61.01 -4.35
C ALA A 804 -3.00 -61.33 -5.33
N PHE A 805 -2.16 -60.34 -5.64
CA PHE A 805 -1.02 -60.49 -6.53
C PHE A 805 0.28 -60.43 -5.74
N THR A 806 1.22 -61.33 -6.07
CA THR A 806 2.46 -61.52 -5.31
C THR A 806 3.69 -61.36 -6.19
N ALA A 807 4.73 -60.77 -5.60
CA ALA A 807 6.09 -60.77 -6.13
C ALA A 807 6.98 -61.65 -5.21
N PRO A 808 7.94 -62.42 -5.76
CA PRO A 808 8.94 -63.09 -4.93
C PRO A 808 9.74 -62.04 -4.13
N ALA A 809 9.95 -62.27 -2.83
CA ALA A 809 10.75 -61.35 -2.02
C ALA A 809 12.22 -61.30 -2.50
N SER A 810 12.68 -62.36 -3.17
CA SER A 810 13.98 -62.48 -3.81
C SER A 810 14.11 -61.74 -5.17
N HIS A 811 13.19 -60.84 -5.49
CA HIS A 811 13.23 -60.01 -6.72
C HIS A 811 12.37 -58.73 -6.62
N ALA A 812 12.15 -58.23 -5.41
CA ALA A 812 11.24 -57.11 -5.14
C ALA A 812 11.88 -56.15 -4.13
N SER A 813 13.09 -55.69 -4.43
CA SER A 813 13.91 -54.86 -3.53
C SER A 813 13.35 -53.46 -3.33
N ASP A 814 12.67 -52.92 -4.33
CA ASP A 814 11.92 -51.66 -4.27
C ASP A 814 10.76 -51.73 -3.26
N LEU A 815 9.80 -52.61 -3.52
CA LEU A 815 8.63 -52.86 -2.67
C LEU A 815 9.05 -53.31 -1.26
N GLY A 816 10.00 -54.23 -1.19
CA GLY A 816 10.54 -54.74 0.06
C GLY A 816 11.23 -53.66 0.88
N GLY A 817 12.09 -52.85 0.27
CA GLY A 817 12.75 -51.73 0.93
C GLY A 817 11.77 -50.69 1.46
N ALA A 818 10.76 -50.31 0.67
CA ALA A 818 9.70 -49.42 1.10
C ALA A 818 8.93 -49.97 2.33
N ILE A 819 8.61 -51.27 2.34
CA ILE A 819 7.94 -51.92 3.49
C ILE A 819 8.87 -51.96 4.71
N VAL A 820 10.14 -52.31 4.57
CA VAL A 820 11.11 -52.29 5.68
C VAL A 820 11.16 -50.89 6.30
N ALA A 821 11.29 -49.84 5.49
CA ALA A 821 11.30 -48.46 5.96
C ALA A 821 10.02 -48.10 6.73
N ALA A 822 8.85 -48.48 6.22
CA ALA A 822 7.56 -48.27 6.87
C ALA A 822 7.46 -48.98 8.22
N LEU A 823 7.86 -50.26 8.31
CA LEU A 823 7.83 -51.05 9.55
C LEU A 823 8.86 -50.53 10.57
N ALA A 824 10.08 -50.21 10.13
CA ALA A 824 11.14 -49.66 10.99
C ALA A 824 10.76 -48.27 11.54
N ALA A 825 10.23 -47.36 10.71
CA ALA A 825 9.71 -46.06 11.14
C ALA A 825 8.52 -46.22 12.11
N SER A 826 7.60 -47.15 11.84
CA SER A 826 6.46 -47.44 12.73
C SER A 826 6.93 -48.00 14.08
N SER A 827 7.96 -48.85 14.11
CA SER A 827 8.53 -49.38 15.35
C SER A 827 9.01 -48.26 16.29
N LEU A 828 9.59 -47.18 15.74
CA LEU A 828 10.01 -46.02 16.50
C LEU A 828 8.82 -45.25 17.09
N VAL A 829 7.71 -45.11 16.38
CA VAL A 829 6.48 -44.46 16.86
C VAL A 829 5.87 -45.20 18.07
N PHE A 830 5.90 -46.54 18.03
CA PHE A 830 5.33 -47.37 19.09
C PHE A 830 6.31 -47.76 20.21
N ARG A 831 7.60 -47.46 20.08
CA ARG A 831 8.66 -47.88 21.03
C ARG A 831 8.35 -47.64 22.51
N SER A 832 7.66 -46.54 22.83
CA SER A 832 7.28 -46.17 24.20
C SER A 832 5.82 -46.46 24.56
N THR A 833 4.93 -46.59 23.58
CA THR A 833 3.47 -46.70 23.79
C THR A 833 2.95 -48.12 23.64
N ASP A 834 3.56 -48.92 22.76
CA ASP A 834 3.33 -50.35 22.61
C ASP A 834 4.66 -51.05 22.25
N PRO A 835 5.53 -51.31 23.25
CA PRO A 835 6.84 -51.92 23.01
C PRO A 835 6.75 -53.33 22.40
N GLY A 836 5.68 -54.08 22.68
CA GLY A 836 5.46 -55.41 22.11
C GLY A 836 5.21 -55.32 20.60
N TYR A 837 4.29 -54.44 20.19
CA TYR A 837 4.04 -54.17 18.78
C TYR A 837 5.26 -53.57 18.08
N SER A 838 6.00 -52.67 18.75
CA SER A 838 7.29 -52.15 18.26
C SER A 838 8.29 -53.26 17.96
N THR A 839 8.39 -54.29 18.82
CA THR A 839 9.27 -55.44 18.58
C THR A 839 8.78 -56.27 17.41
N THR A 840 7.48 -56.57 17.30
CA THR A 840 6.90 -57.29 16.15
C THR A 840 7.21 -56.60 14.81
N LEU A 841 7.01 -55.28 14.74
CA LEU A 841 7.30 -54.48 13.55
C LEU A 841 8.79 -54.54 13.17
N LEU A 842 9.68 -54.37 14.15
CA LEU A 842 11.12 -54.37 13.90
C LEU A 842 11.66 -55.77 13.55
N SER A 843 11.11 -56.85 14.13
CA SER A 843 11.42 -58.23 13.74
C SER A 843 11.05 -58.50 12.29
N ALA A 844 9.83 -58.15 11.87
CA ALA A 844 9.42 -58.30 10.47
C ALA A 844 10.26 -57.43 9.51
N ALA A 845 10.72 -56.25 9.97
CA ALA A 845 11.65 -55.42 9.22
C ALA A 845 13.02 -56.08 9.05
N PHE A 846 13.59 -56.73 10.08
CA PHE A 846 14.82 -57.52 9.96
C PHE A 846 14.68 -58.70 8.99
N ASP A 847 13.63 -59.52 9.17
CA ASP A 847 13.39 -60.74 8.38
C ASP A 847 13.19 -60.43 6.88
N LEU A 848 12.59 -59.28 6.57
CA LEU A 848 12.44 -58.80 5.20
C LEU A 848 13.72 -58.15 4.66
N TYR A 849 14.37 -57.27 5.44
CA TYR A 849 15.60 -56.58 5.01
C TYR A 849 16.66 -57.58 4.56
N ALA A 850 16.91 -58.62 5.36
CA ALA A 850 17.90 -59.66 5.06
C ALA A 850 17.66 -60.42 3.75
N VAL A 851 16.42 -60.44 3.24
CA VAL A 851 16.10 -61.04 1.93
C VAL A 851 16.32 -60.04 0.80
N VAL A 852 15.86 -58.80 0.98
CA VAL A 852 15.75 -57.82 -0.12
C VAL A 852 17.02 -57.02 -0.37
N THR A 853 17.97 -57.00 0.58
CA THR A 853 19.30 -56.39 0.39
C THR A 853 20.36 -57.36 -0.13
N ASP A 854 20.14 -58.67 -0.09
CA ASP A 854 21.05 -59.64 -0.70
C ASP A 854 21.19 -59.34 -2.20
N SER A 855 22.42 -59.08 -2.65
CA SER A 855 22.77 -58.79 -4.04
C SER A 855 22.29 -59.84 -5.05
N ALA A 856 22.09 -61.09 -4.64
CA ALA A 856 21.53 -62.14 -5.49
C ALA A 856 20.02 -61.98 -5.75
N ASN A 857 19.34 -61.16 -4.94
CA ASN A 857 17.89 -60.96 -4.90
C ASN A 857 17.45 -59.58 -5.42
N HIS A 858 18.39 -58.72 -5.85
CA HIS A 858 18.10 -57.37 -6.34
C HIS A 858 17.22 -57.40 -7.60
N GLY A 859 16.13 -56.64 -7.59
CA GLY A 859 15.16 -56.56 -8.69
C GLY A 859 13.99 -55.64 -8.38
N LEU A 860 13.25 -55.24 -9.42
CA LEU A 860 12.02 -54.45 -9.29
C LEU A 860 10.82 -55.39 -9.17
N TYR A 861 9.90 -55.13 -8.22
CA TYR A 861 8.65 -55.90 -8.11
C TYR A 861 7.81 -55.78 -9.41
N GLY A 862 8.02 -54.69 -10.15
CA GLY A 862 7.38 -54.38 -11.42
C GLY A 862 7.81 -55.22 -12.63
N ASP A 863 8.86 -56.06 -12.51
CA ASP A 863 9.43 -56.80 -13.63
C ASP A 863 8.55 -57.98 -14.07
N VAL A 864 7.99 -57.84 -15.28
CA VAL A 864 6.88 -58.65 -15.81
C VAL A 864 7.13 -60.16 -15.82
N ALA A 865 8.40 -60.58 -15.88
CA ALA A 865 8.80 -61.99 -15.85
C ALA A 865 8.56 -62.68 -14.49
N THR A 866 8.37 -61.92 -13.40
CA THR A 866 8.33 -62.48 -12.03
C THR A 866 6.95 -62.45 -11.36
N PHE A 867 5.99 -61.71 -11.93
CA PHE A 867 4.63 -61.64 -11.40
C PHE A 867 3.95 -63.01 -11.30
N LYS A 868 3.47 -63.32 -10.09
CA LYS A 868 2.64 -64.49 -9.80
C LYS A 868 1.26 -64.05 -9.37
N ALA A 869 0.30 -64.28 -10.26
CA ALA A 869 -1.11 -64.05 -9.99
C ALA A 869 -1.70 -65.29 -9.32
N CYS A 870 -2.14 -65.13 -8.08
CA CYS A 870 -2.65 -66.22 -7.26
C CYS A 870 -4.18 -66.13 -7.18
N VAL A 871 -4.87 -67.12 -7.74
CA VAL A 871 -6.33 -67.09 -7.90
C VAL A 871 -6.95 -68.21 -7.07
N GLY A 872 -7.61 -67.85 -5.96
CA GLY A 872 -8.32 -68.79 -5.09
C GLY A 872 -7.91 -68.73 -3.62
N PRO A 873 -8.52 -69.57 -2.75
CA PRO A 873 -8.30 -69.55 -1.31
C PRO A 873 -6.86 -69.93 -0.96
N PHE A 874 -6.12 -68.99 -0.34
CA PHE A 874 -4.67 -69.08 -0.25
C PHE A 874 -4.17 -69.88 0.97
N ALA A 875 -4.18 -71.21 0.87
CA ALA A 875 -3.89 -72.13 1.98
C ALA A 875 -2.57 -71.82 2.72
N LYS A 876 -2.68 -71.55 4.02
CA LYS A 876 -1.60 -71.16 4.95
C LYS A 876 -0.49 -72.22 4.95
N GLY A 877 0.71 -71.81 4.52
CA GLY A 877 1.88 -72.70 4.40
C GLY A 877 1.95 -73.55 3.13
N SER A 878 1.06 -73.36 2.15
CA SER A 878 1.15 -74.07 0.87
C SER A 878 2.15 -73.39 -0.08
N THR A 879 3.24 -74.09 -0.39
CA THR A 879 4.23 -73.69 -1.41
C THR A 879 3.74 -73.88 -2.86
N GLY A 880 2.43 -74.05 -3.04
CA GLY A 880 1.85 -74.60 -4.28
C GLY A 880 0.34 -74.38 -4.43
N ALA A 881 -0.21 -73.29 -3.89
CA ALA A 881 -1.45 -72.75 -4.46
C ALA A 881 -1.22 -72.44 -5.96
N GLN A 882 -2.26 -72.53 -6.80
CA GLN A 882 -2.15 -72.33 -8.25
C GLN A 882 -1.88 -70.86 -8.63
N CYS A 883 -0.67 -70.39 -8.35
CA CYS A 883 -0.18 -69.10 -8.81
C CYS A 883 0.31 -69.25 -10.25
N ILE A 884 -0.43 -68.66 -11.18
CA ILE A 884 -0.15 -68.73 -12.61
C ILE A 884 0.87 -67.64 -12.95
N PRO A 885 1.90 -67.91 -13.78
CA PRO A 885 2.77 -66.88 -14.31
C PRO A 885 1.94 -65.82 -15.06
N ALA A 886 2.13 -64.54 -14.77
CA ALA A 886 1.37 -63.46 -15.42
C ALA A 886 1.66 -63.31 -16.94
N SER A 887 2.59 -64.11 -17.48
CA SER A 887 2.87 -64.23 -18.91
C SER A 887 1.67 -64.75 -19.72
N VAL A 888 0.70 -65.39 -19.08
CA VAL A 888 -0.67 -65.40 -19.61
C VAL A 888 -1.31 -64.09 -19.18
N GLN A 889 -1.41 -63.12 -20.11
CA GLN A 889 -2.07 -61.84 -19.87
C GLN A 889 -3.42 -62.07 -19.18
N LEU A 890 -3.53 -61.70 -17.89
CA LEU A 890 -4.80 -61.68 -17.18
C LEU A 890 -5.65 -60.47 -17.59
N ASN A 891 -5.70 -60.14 -18.88
CA ASN A 891 -6.65 -59.21 -19.50
C ASN A 891 -6.86 -57.88 -18.72
N GLY A 892 -5.76 -57.25 -18.29
CA GLY A 892 -5.76 -56.00 -17.52
C GLY A 892 -5.96 -56.12 -15.99
N SER A 893 -6.03 -57.33 -15.43
CA SER A 893 -6.36 -57.55 -14.00
C SER A 893 -5.28 -57.09 -13.02
N ALA A 894 -4.01 -57.24 -13.41
CA ALA A 894 -2.85 -56.67 -12.73
C ALA A 894 -2.28 -55.57 -13.62
N VAL A 895 -1.95 -54.41 -13.04
CA VAL A 895 -1.38 -53.28 -13.77
C VAL A 895 -0.22 -52.70 -12.95
N PRO A 896 0.95 -52.43 -13.57
CA PRO A 896 2.08 -51.77 -12.93
C PRO A 896 1.80 -50.28 -12.71
N LEU A 897 0.81 -49.94 -11.87
CA LEU A 897 0.43 -48.54 -11.57
C LEU A 897 1.53 -47.82 -10.77
N TYR A 898 2.30 -48.56 -9.97
CA TYR A 898 3.23 -48.07 -8.96
C TYR A 898 4.68 -48.55 -9.18
N ASN A 899 5.11 -48.68 -10.44
CA ASN A 899 6.49 -49.09 -10.75
C ASN A 899 7.49 -47.96 -10.49
N GLY A 900 8.57 -48.27 -9.76
CA GLY A 900 9.79 -47.45 -9.73
C GLY A 900 10.69 -47.73 -10.94
N THR A 901 11.67 -46.85 -11.15
CA THR A 901 12.72 -47.01 -12.18
C THR A 901 14.05 -47.55 -11.61
N THR A 902 14.21 -47.52 -10.28
CA THR A 902 15.31 -48.15 -9.54
C THR A 902 14.78 -48.73 -8.22
N TYR A 903 15.54 -49.62 -7.60
CA TYR A 903 15.30 -50.10 -6.23
C TYR A 903 16.31 -49.54 -5.22
N TYR A 904 17.40 -48.90 -5.68
CA TYR A 904 18.48 -48.46 -4.80
C TYR A 904 18.07 -47.32 -3.85
N ASP A 905 17.12 -46.47 -4.24
CA ASP A 905 16.55 -45.43 -3.39
C ASP A 905 15.68 -46.01 -2.25
N CYS A 906 14.93 -47.07 -2.55
CA CYS A 906 14.09 -47.81 -1.61
C CYS A 906 14.95 -48.61 -0.62
N LEU A 907 16.03 -49.22 -1.08
CA LEU A 907 17.02 -49.89 -0.22
C LEU A 907 17.81 -48.88 0.63
N LEU A 908 18.18 -47.72 0.06
CA LEU A 908 18.75 -46.59 0.79
C LEU A 908 17.80 -46.10 1.91
N TRP A 909 16.51 -45.96 1.62
CA TRP A 909 15.49 -45.56 2.59
C TRP A 909 15.32 -46.61 3.69
N ALA A 910 15.25 -47.89 3.32
CA ALA A 910 15.21 -49.02 4.25
C ALA A 910 16.41 -49.01 5.20
N ALA A 911 17.63 -48.97 4.66
CA ALA A 911 18.87 -48.97 5.43
C ALA A 911 18.96 -47.76 6.37
N THR A 912 18.56 -46.57 5.90
CA THR A 912 18.51 -45.35 6.71
C THR A 912 17.54 -45.48 7.90
N TRP A 913 16.37 -46.07 7.71
CA TRP A 913 15.42 -46.32 8.80
C TRP A 913 15.83 -47.46 9.72
N MET A 914 16.46 -48.51 9.21
CA MET A 914 17.02 -49.59 10.02
C MET A 914 18.15 -49.04 10.92
N TYR A 915 19.04 -48.19 10.40
CA TYR A 915 20.03 -47.47 11.19
C TYR A 915 19.36 -46.60 12.27
N LYS A 916 18.38 -45.77 11.90
CA LYS A 916 17.66 -44.91 12.86
C LYS A 916 16.90 -45.70 13.94
N ALA A 917 16.40 -46.89 13.60
CA ALA A 917 15.69 -47.75 14.54
C ALA A 917 16.65 -48.47 15.49
N THR A 918 17.78 -48.98 15.00
CA THR A 918 18.65 -49.91 15.75
C THR A 918 19.88 -49.23 16.37
N GLY A 919 20.44 -48.21 15.71
CA GLY A 919 21.76 -47.67 16.01
C GLY A 919 22.94 -48.52 15.51
N ASP A 920 22.68 -49.59 14.75
CA ASP A 920 23.74 -50.46 14.21
C ASP A 920 24.38 -49.86 12.95
N GLY A 921 25.69 -49.62 13.02
CA GLY A 921 26.48 -49.00 11.95
C GLY A 921 26.49 -49.79 10.65
N ALA A 922 26.23 -51.11 10.66
CA ALA A 922 26.14 -51.90 9.43
C ALA A 922 25.06 -51.36 8.48
N TYR A 923 23.91 -50.90 9.01
CA TYR A 923 22.86 -50.28 8.21
C TYR A 923 23.24 -48.90 7.66
N LEU A 924 24.18 -48.20 8.29
CA LEU A 924 24.71 -46.94 7.77
C LEU A 924 25.72 -47.18 6.63
N ASP A 925 26.52 -48.24 6.71
CA ASP A 925 27.42 -48.67 5.63
C ASP A 925 26.61 -49.15 4.41
N ASP A 926 25.53 -49.91 4.63
CA ASP A 926 24.55 -50.29 3.60
C ASP A 926 23.91 -49.04 2.97
N ALA A 927 23.40 -48.10 3.78
CA ALA A 927 22.80 -46.85 3.28
C ALA A 927 23.81 -46.05 2.44
N THR A 928 25.07 -45.98 2.86
CA THR A 928 26.13 -45.33 2.09
C THR A 928 26.37 -46.03 0.75
N THR A 929 26.35 -47.37 0.75
CA THR A 929 26.52 -48.19 -0.46
C THR A 929 25.36 -47.99 -1.45
N PHE A 930 24.12 -48.05 -0.99
CA PHE A 930 22.93 -47.85 -1.82
C PHE A 930 22.80 -46.41 -2.34
N TYR A 931 23.19 -45.41 -1.54
CA TYR A 931 23.31 -44.01 -2.01
C TYR A 931 24.28 -43.89 -3.19
N VAL A 932 25.46 -44.52 -3.11
CA VAL A 932 26.44 -44.49 -4.21
C VAL A 932 25.90 -45.24 -5.44
N ALA A 933 25.28 -46.41 -5.27
CA ALA A 933 24.71 -47.18 -6.38
C ALA A 933 23.60 -46.40 -7.11
N HIS A 934 22.66 -45.80 -6.38
CA HIS A 934 21.58 -44.98 -6.91
C HIS A 934 22.09 -43.84 -7.82
N LEU A 935 23.19 -43.17 -7.45
CA LEU A 935 23.78 -42.08 -8.25
C LEU A 935 24.28 -42.51 -9.65
N TYR A 936 24.54 -43.80 -9.86
CA TYR A 936 24.94 -44.36 -11.16
C TYR A 936 23.76 -44.95 -11.94
N ASP A 937 22.73 -45.42 -11.24
CA ASP A 937 21.59 -46.13 -11.81
C ASP A 937 20.51 -45.18 -12.32
N GLU A 938 20.08 -44.20 -11.50
CA GLU A 938 18.93 -43.37 -11.84
C GLU A 938 19.31 -42.11 -12.65
N THR A 939 19.09 -42.17 -13.96
CA THR A 939 19.35 -41.08 -14.91
C THR A 939 18.07 -40.37 -15.40
N GLY A 940 16.90 -40.84 -14.97
CA GLY A 940 15.58 -40.38 -15.39
C GLY A 940 15.14 -39.02 -14.82
N SER A 941 13.83 -38.76 -14.93
CA SER A 941 13.18 -37.59 -14.35
C SER A 941 12.57 -37.85 -12.98
N GLU A 942 12.40 -39.10 -12.55
CA GLU A 942 11.82 -39.44 -11.24
C GLU A 942 12.68 -38.89 -10.08
N ARG A 943 14.02 -38.94 -10.20
CA ARG A 943 15.01 -38.31 -9.30
C ARG A 943 14.85 -36.81 -9.08
N LEU A 944 13.93 -36.14 -9.78
CA LEU A 944 13.64 -34.72 -9.65
C LEU A 944 12.44 -34.44 -8.72
N VAL A 945 11.82 -35.49 -8.18
CA VAL A 945 10.61 -35.45 -7.34
C VAL A 945 10.89 -36.11 -5.98
N PHE A 946 10.04 -35.84 -5.00
CA PHE A 946 9.88 -36.69 -3.81
C PHE A 946 8.42 -37.10 -3.67
N ASP A 947 8.12 -38.31 -4.11
CA ASP A 947 6.85 -39.00 -3.96
C ASP A 947 7.12 -40.52 -3.85
N TRP A 948 6.11 -41.36 -4.09
CA TRP A 948 6.25 -42.82 -3.99
C TRP A 948 7.24 -43.42 -4.98
N THR A 949 7.63 -42.71 -6.05
CA THR A 949 8.59 -43.18 -7.07
C THR A 949 10.05 -43.06 -6.64
N SER A 950 10.39 -42.12 -5.75
CA SER A 950 11.78 -41.82 -5.39
C SER A 950 11.95 -41.32 -3.96
N TYR A 951 12.63 -42.12 -3.13
CA TYR A 951 12.94 -41.83 -1.73
C TYR A 951 14.30 -41.13 -1.53
N TYR A 952 15.05 -40.86 -2.60
CA TYR A 952 16.44 -40.38 -2.55
C TYR A 952 16.62 -39.07 -1.76
N TRP A 953 15.82 -38.04 -2.05
CA TRP A 953 15.93 -36.74 -1.36
C TRP A 953 15.51 -36.80 0.10
N ALA A 954 14.49 -37.61 0.40
CA ALA A 954 14.03 -37.89 1.76
C ALA A 954 15.15 -38.55 2.58
N SER A 955 15.81 -39.53 1.98
CA SER A 955 16.96 -40.25 2.55
C SER A 955 18.13 -39.31 2.79
N CYS A 956 18.44 -38.39 1.86
CA CYS A 956 19.48 -37.37 2.08
C CYS A 956 19.17 -36.46 3.27
N VAL A 957 17.92 -35.98 3.39
CA VAL A 957 17.50 -35.14 4.54
C VAL A 957 17.59 -35.92 5.86
N LEU A 958 17.21 -37.20 5.85
CA LEU A 958 17.26 -38.05 7.03
C LEU A 958 18.70 -38.43 7.43
N LEU A 959 19.57 -38.75 6.48
CA LEU A 959 20.99 -39.03 6.72
C LEU A 959 21.76 -37.79 7.19
N ALA A 960 21.41 -36.60 6.68
CA ALA A 960 21.94 -35.33 7.19
C ALA A 960 21.56 -35.07 8.66
N GLN A 961 20.45 -35.62 9.16
CA GLN A 961 20.06 -35.56 10.58
C GLN A 961 20.73 -36.63 11.45
N LEU A 962 21.26 -37.70 10.85
CA LEU A 962 21.78 -38.89 11.53
C LEU A 962 23.32 -39.01 11.48
N THR A 963 23.98 -38.16 10.70
CA THR A 963 25.43 -38.19 10.45
C THR A 963 26.02 -36.79 10.42
N ASP A 964 27.29 -36.65 10.81
CA ASP A 964 28.06 -35.40 10.66
C ASP A 964 28.54 -35.17 9.20
N GLY A 965 27.97 -35.90 8.22
CA GLY A 965 28.46 -35.98 6.86
C GLY A 965 28.02 -34.81 5.96
N GLY A 966 28.99 -34.00 5.52
CA GLY A 966 28.73 -32.83 4.66
C GLY A 966 28.03 -33.13 3.33
N THR A 967 28.21 -34.32 2.75
CA THR A 967 27.61 -34.70 1.46
C THR A 967 26.09 -34.73 1.49
N TYR A 968 25.47 -35.32 2.52
CA TYR A 968 24.01 -35.41 2.63
C TYR A 968 23.38 -34.04 2.91
N HIS A 969 24.08 -33.20 3.67
CA HIS A 969 23.72 -31.79 3.89
C HIS A 969 23.77 -30.99 2.57
N GLU A 970 24.82 -31.13 1.76
CA GLU A 970 24.92 -30.49 0.45
C GLU A 970 23.79 -30.93 -0.51
N ARG A 971 23.49 -32.23 -0.58
CA ARG A 971 22.35 -32.77 -1.35
C ARG A 971 21.00 -32.22 -0.86
N SER A 972 20.81 -32.16 0.46
CA SER A 972 19.60 -31.59 1.06
C SER A 972 19.42 -30.10 0.70
N GLN A 973 20.49 -29.29 0.80
CA GLN A 973 20.45 -27.89 0.37
C GLN A 973 20.17 -27.76 -1.13
N HIS A 974 20.73 -28.62 -1.96
CA HIS A 974 20.50 -28.60 -3.41
C HIS A 974 19.02 -28.86 -3.75
N PHE A 975 18.38 -29.87 -3.13
CA PHE A 975 16.92 -30.09 -3.25
C PHE A 975 16.11 -28.87 -2.81
N MET A 976 16.45 -28.27 -1.65
CA MET A 976 15.75 -27.07 -1.19
C MET A 976 15.93 -25.90 -2.17
N ARG A 977 17.10 -25.72 -2.77
CA ARG A 977 17.31 -24.68 -3.78
C ARG A 977 16.53 -25.00 -5.06
N MET A 978 16.45 -26.26 -5.49
CA MET A 978 15.63 -26.66 -6.64
C MET A 978 14.16 -26.24 -6.45
N TRP A 979 13.55 -26.57 -5.30
CA TRP A 979 12.15 -26.24 -5.03
C TRP A 979 11.90 -24.77 -4.65
N VAL A 980 12.74 -24.17 -3.81
CA VAL A 980 12.55 -22.79 -3.32
C VAL A 980 12.97 -21.74 -4.36
N CYS A 981 13.97 -22.04 -5.20
CA CYS A 981 14.55 -21.10 -6.15
C CYS A 981 14.25 -21.39 -7.62
N GLY A 982 13.80 -22.60 -7.97
CA GLY A 982 13.67 -23.03 -9.37
C GLY A 982 15.00 -23.17 -10.09
N ILE A 983 16.10 -23.48 -9.38
CA ILE A 983 17.36 -23.85 -10.04
C ILE A 983 17.15 -25.13 -10.87
N ASP A 984 18.01 -25.31 -11.88
CA ASP A 984 17.97 -26.43 -12.82
C ASP A 984 16.68 -26.56 -13.64
N GLN A 985 15.78 -25.55 -13.57
CA GLN A 985 14.53 -25.41 -14.34
C GLN A 985 13.49 -26.53 -14.13
N VAL A 986 13.66 -27.32 -13.07
CA VAL A 986 12.76 -28.45 -12.72
C VAL A 986 11.41 -27.97 -12.17
N VAL A 987 11.45 -27.00 -11.26
CA VAL A 987 10.30 -26.45 -10.54
C VAL A 987 10.05 -25.02 -11.02
N ALA A 988 8.83 -24.80 -11.53
CA ALA A 988 8.34 -23.48 -11.90
C ALA A 988 7.29 -23.00 -10.89
N TYR A 989 7.01 -21.69 -10.86
CA TYR A 989 5.96 -21.12 -10.02
C TYR A 989 4.74 -20.74 -10.85
N THR A 990 3.56 -21.17 -10.39
CA THR A 990 2.28 -20.77 -11.00
C THR A 990 2.03 -19.27 -10.78
N PRO A 991 1.16 -18.61 -11.57
CA PRO A 991 0.75 -17.22 -11.36
C PRO A 991 0.30 -16.84 -9.93
N ARG A 992 -0.21 -17.81 -9.15
CA ARG A 992 -0.60 -17.66 -7.73
C ARG A 992 0.45 -18.15 -6.72
N GLY A 993 1.65 -18.54 -7.16
CA GLY A 993 2.79 -18.80 -6.27
C GLY A 993 2.93 -20.24 -5.74
N ARG A 994 2.25 -21.22 -6.35
CA ARG A 994 2.53 -22.65 -6.09
C ARG A 994 3.82 -23.07 -6.80
N ALA A 995 4.68 -23.80 -6.10
CA ALA A 995 5.76 -24.57 -6.68
C ALA A 995 5.21 -25.80 -7.42
N TYR A 996 5.37 -25.81 -8.74
CA TYR A 996 4.89 -26.82 -9.65
C TYR A 996 6.09 -27.54 -10.26
N ASN A 997 6.22 -28.83 -9.99
CA ASN A 997 7.28 -29.66 -10.55
C ASN A 997 6.83 -30.19 -11.92
N SER A 998 7.68 -30.06 -12.93
CA SER A 998 7.37 -30.50 -14.30
C SER A 998 7.28 -32.03 -14.46
N ALA A 999 7.93 -32.81 -13.59
CA ALA A 999 7.86 -34.26 -13.58
C ALA A 999 6.66 -34.82 -12.79
N SER A 1000 6.18 -34.10 -11.76
CA SER A 1000 5.04 -34.51 -10.92
C SER A 1000 4.21 -33.29 -10.52
N GLY A 1001 3.13 -33.07 -11.27
CA GLY A 1001 2.30 -31.86 -11.20
C GLY A 1001 1.24 -31.85 -10.10
N SER A 1002 1.29 -32.77 -9.12
CA SER A 1002 0.30 -32.90 -8.04
C SER A 1002 0.57 -31.96 -6.86
N LEU A 1003 -0.45 -31.63 -6.07
CA LEU A 1003 -0.29 -30.92 -4.79
C LEU A 1003 0.33 -31.83 -3.72
N GLY A 1004 0.17 -33.14 -3.83
CA GLY A 1004 0.86 -34.12 -2.98
C GLY A 1004 2.38 -33.95 -3.04
N SER A 1005 2.95 -33.87 -4.25
CA SER A 1005 4.39 -33.66 -4.45
C SER A 1005 4.86 -32.30 -3.92
N THR A 1006 4.05 -31.23 -4.09
CA THR A 1006 4.32 -29.93 -3.46
C THR A 1006 4.29 -30.03 -1.92
N ALA A 1007 3.37 -30.81 -1.34
CA ALA A 1007 3.25 -31.00 0.11
C ALA A 1007 4.40 -31.84 0.68
N ASN A 1008 4.84 -32.87 -0.04
CA ASN A 1008 6.02 -33.69 0.28
C ASN A 1008 7.30 -32.84 0.33
N ALA A 1009 7.50 -31.96 -0.66
CA ALA A 1009 8.62 -31.01 -0.65
C ALA A 1009 8.52 -29.99 0.51
N ALA A 1010 7.32 -29.48 0.80
CA ALA A 1010 7.08 -28.59 1.95
C ALA A 1010 7.35 -29.29 3.31
N PHE A 1011 7.07 -30.59 3.41
CA PHE A 1011 7.44 -31.42 4.55
C PHE A 1011 8.95 -31.55 4.70
N LEU A 1012 9.68 -31.92 3.64
CA LEU A 1012 11.15 -31.96 3.68
C LEU A 1012 11.76 -30.60 4.03
N ALA A 1013 11.24 -29.50 3.48
CA ALA A 1013 11.69 -28.15 3.80
C ALA A 1013 11.48 -27.78 5.27
N THR A 1014 10.38 -28.22 5.87
CA THR A 1014 10.11 -28.00 7.30
C THR A 1014 11.01 -28.87 8.18
N THR A 1015 11.22 -30.14 7.81
CA THR A 1015 12.06 -31.11 8.53
C THR A 1015 13.54 -30.75 8.47
N TYR A 1016 14.03 -30.34 7.29
CA TYR A 1016 15.40 -29.85 7.11
C TYR A 1016 15.58 -28.45 7.70
N GLY A 1017 14.57 -27.57 7.61
CA GLY A 1017 14.58 -26.27 8.30
C GLY A 1017 14.67 -26.41 9.82
N ALA A 1018 14.02 -27.41 10.42
CA ALA A 1018 14.17 -27.71 11.85
C ALA A 1018 15.59 -28.19 12.21
N TYR A 1019 16.25 -28.95 11.32
CA TYR A 1019 17.65 -29.36 11.47
C TYR A 1019 18.62 -28.17 11.34
N GLU A 1020 18.38 -27.25 10.39
CA GLU A 1020 19.20 -26.03 10.22
C GLU A 1020 18.95 -24.95 11.28
N LEU A 1021 17.95 -25.10 12.16
CA LEU A 1021 17.59 -24.06 13.12
C LEU A 1021 18.72 -23.69 14.10
N PRO A 1022 19.52 -24.64 14.65
CA PRO A 1022 20.63 -24.31 15.55
C PRO A 1022 21.86 -23.75 14.81
N SER A 1023 22.12 -24.18 13.58
CA SER A 1023 23.29 -23.79 12.77
C SER A 1023 23.08 -22.47 12.03
N ASN A 1024 21.90 -22.30 11.41
CA ASN A 1024 21.56 -21.19 10.54
C ASN A 1024 20.07 -20.80 10.66
N PRO A 1025 19.68 -20.09 11.74
CA PRO A 1025 18.30 -19.70 11.99
C PRO A 1025 17.65 -18.91 10.84
N ALA A 1026 18.46 -18.15 10.09
CA ALA A 1026 17.99 -17.35 8.95
C ALA A 1026 17.66 -18.22 7.72
N LEU A 1027 18.37 -19.32 7.51
CA LEU A 1027 18.07 -20.29 6.45
C LEU A 1027 16.86 -21.16 6.83
N ALA A 1028 16.86 -21.67 8.07
CA ALA A 1028 15.74 -22.42 8.65
C ALA A 1028 14.40 -21.66 8.52
N SER A 1029 14.38 -20.38 8.92
CA SER A 1029 13.19 -19.53 8.82
C SER A 1029 12.65 -19.42 7.38
N ARG A 1030 13.53 -19.43 6.37
CA ARG A 1030 13.13 -19.31 4.96
C ARG A 1030 12.48 -20.58 4.44
N TYR A 1031 13.03 -21.76 4.79
CA TYR A 1031 12.42 -23.03 4.42
C TYR A 1031 11.04 -23.22 5.09
N VAL A 1032 10.91 -22.84 6.37
CA VAL A 1032 9.61 -22.84 7.07
C VAL A 1032 8.63 -21.84 6.44
N CYS A 1033 9.07 -20.62 6.11
CA CYS A 1033 8.21 -19.63 5.46
C CYS A 1033 7.80 -20.01 4.03
N TRP A 1034 8.66 -20.72 3.29
CA TRP A 1034 8.31 -21.29 2.00
C TRP A 1034 7.29 -22.43 2.15
N ALA A 1035 7.53 -23.38 3.06
CA ALA A 1035 6.55 -24.44 3.35
C ALA A 1035 5.19 -23.84 3.77
N ARG A 1036 5.19 -22.78 4.58
CA ARG A 1036 3.97 -22.01 4.90
C ARG A 1036 3.28 -21.45 3.66
N SER A 1037 3.99 -20.85 2.70
CA SER A 1037 3.34 -20.31 1.50
C SER A 1037 2.68 -21.41 0.65
N GLN A 1038 3.32 -22.58 0.54
CA GLN A 1038 2.76 -23.72 -0.20
C GLN A 1038 1.51 -24.30 0.47
N ILE A 1039 1.52 -24.45 1.80
CA ILE A 1039 0.34 -24.91 2.55
C ILE A 1039 -0.78 -23.86 2.49
N ARG A 1040 -0.46 -22.56 2.61
CA ARG A 1040 -1.48 -21.51 2.48
C ARG A 1040 -2.13 -21.47 1.09
N TYR A 1041 -1.38 -21.75 0.02
CA TYR A 1041 -1.95 -21.95 -1.32
C TYR A 1041 -3.00 -23.06 -1.30
N MET A 1042 -2.68 -24.23 -0.72
CA MET A 1042 -3.61 -25.37 -0.59
C MET A 1042 -4.86 -25.04 0.24
N LEU A 1043 -4.73 -24.18 1.25
CA LEU A 1043 -5.80 -23.83 2.18
C LEU A 1043 -6.69 -22.66 1.75
N GLY A 1044 -6.25 -21.82 0.81
CA GLY A 1044 -7.13 -20.82 0.18
C GLY A 1044 -6.52 -19.48 -0.23
N ASP A 1045 -5.21 -19.28 -0.14
CA ASP A 1045 -4.57 -18.05 -0.64
C ASP A 1045 -4.67 -17.94 -2.19
N ALA A 1046 -4.99 -19.04 -2.86
CA ALA A 1046 -5.30 -19.13 -4.29
C ALA A 1046 -6.78 -18.82 -4.64
N ASP A 1047 -7.49 -18.05 -3.81
CA ASP A 1047 -8.95 -17.78 -3.85
C ASP A 1047 -9.88 -19.00 -3.67
N GLN A 1048 -9.32 -20.20 -3.63
CA GLN A 1048 -10.01 -21.49 -3.46
C GLN A 1048 -9.13 -22.42 -2.63
N SER A 1049 -9.73 -23.23 -1.74
CA SER A 1049 -9.03 -24.35 -1.09
C SER A 1049 -9.02 -25.58 -2.01
N TYR A 1050 -7.95 -26.36 -1.89
CA TYR A 1050 -7.77 -27.67 -2.51
C TYR A 1050 -7.92 -28.83 -1.50
N VAL A 1051 -8.39 -28.52 -0.29
CA VAL A 1051 -8.68 -29.52 0.76
C VAL A 1051 -10.19 -29.67 0.87
N VAL A 1052 -10.69 -30.88 0.61
CA VAL A 1052 -12.12 -31.19 0.65
C VAL A 1052 -12.68 -30.88 2.05
N GLY A 1053 -13.82 -30.18 2.10
CA GLY A 1053 -14.49 -29.82 3.36
C GLY A 1053 -13.81 -28.71 4.18
N TYR A 1054 -12.75 -28.05 3.69
CA TYR A 1054 -12.07 -26.96 4.40
C TYR A 1054 -11.98 -25.67 3.57
N GLY A 1055 -12.07 -24.51 4.24
CA GLY A 1055 -11.85 -23.22 3.60
C GLY A 1055 -12.95 -22.76 2.64
N ARG A 1056 -12.63 -21.80 1.76
CA ARG A 1056 -13.59 -21.22 0.80
C ARG A 1056 -13.53 -21.98 -0.51
N ASN A 1057 -14.69 -22.27 -1.10
CA ASN A 1057 -14.83 -22.97 -2.39
C ASN A 1057 -14.10 -24.33 -2.40
N ALA A 1058 -14.09 -25.04 -1.27
CA ALA A 1058 -13.51 -26.38 -1.16
C ALA A 1058 -14.02 -27.31 -2.27
N PRO A 1059 -13.23 -28.27 -2.78
CA PRO A 1059 -13.70 -29.20 -3.80
C PRO A 1059 -14.87 -30.03 -3.26
N THR A 1060 -15.90 -30.21 -4.08
CA THR A 1060 -17.14 -30.91 -3.71
C THR A 1060 -17.40 -32.15 -4.57
N HIS A 1061 -16.66 -32.33 -5.65
CA HIS A 1061 -16.76 -33.46 -6.58
C HIS A 1061 -15.47 -34.29 -6.60
N ALA A 1062 -14.84 -34.52 -5.45
CA ALA A 1062 -13.64 -35.35 -5.34
C ALA A 1062 -13.83 -36.75 -5.95
N ASP A 1063 -12.83 -37.24 -6.68
CA ASP A 1063 -12.84 -38.55 -7.33
C ASP A 1063 -12.68 -39.68 -6.29
N ASN A 1064 -13.79 -40.04 -5.66
CA ASN A 1064 -13.82 -41.04 -4.61
C ASN A 1064 -15.16 -41.79 -4.63
N ARG A 1065 -15.09 -43.10 -4.86
CA ARG A 1065 -16.25 -44.00 -5.00
C ARG A 1065 -17.17 -43.90 -3.79
N ALA A 1066 -16.67 -44.23 -2.60
CA ALA A 1066 -17.44 -44.21 -1.35
C ALA A 1066 -18.05 -42.84 -1.04
N ALA A 1067 -17.30 -41.75 -1.21
CA ALA A 1067 -17.79 -40.40 -0.95
C ALA A 1067 -18.92 -39.97 -1.91
N SER A 1068 -18.83 -40.36 -3.18
CA SER A 1068 -19.84 -40.08 -4.21
C SER A 1068 -21.15 -40.86 -4.02
N CYS A 1069 -21.15 -41.94 -3.24
CA CYS A 1069 -22.28 -42.85 -3.14
C CYS A 1069 -23.40 -42.34 -2.21
N PRO A 1070 -24.67 -42.39 -2.64
CA PRO A 1070 -25.79 -42.07 -1.75
C PRO A 1070 -25.87 -43.06 -0.58
N PRO A 1071 -26.45 -42.66 0.57
CA PRO A 1071 -26.59 -43.53 1.73
C PRO A 1071 -27.51 -44.73 1.45
N PRO A 1072 -27.32 -45.88 2.13
CA PRO A 1072 -28.25 -47.00 2.07
C PRO A 1072 -29.68 -46.57 2.45
N PRO A 1073 -30.74 -47.16 1.86
CA PRO A 1073 -30.74 -48.31 0.95
C PRO A 1073 -30.56 -47.97 -0.53
N GLN A 1074 -30.27 -46.71 -0.90
CA GLN A 1074 -30.11 -46.34 -2.31
C GLN A 1074 -28.91 -47.07 -2.93
N GLN A 1075 -29.06 -47.60 -4.15
CA GLN A 1075 -27.96 -48.26 -4.87
C GLN A 1075 -26.97 -47.22 -5.43
N CYS A 1076 -25.68 -47.50 -5.22
CA CYS A 1076 -24.61 -46.75 -5.87
C CYS A 1076 -24.21 -47.42 -7.19
N SER A 1077 -23.88 -46.61 -8.19
CA SER A 1077 -23.54 -47.02 -9.56
C SER A 1077 -22.77 -45.88 -10.24
N ALA A 1078 -22.21 -46.12 -11.42
CA ALA A 1078 -21.60 -45.05 -12.22
C ALA A 1078 -22.58 -43.90 -12.56
N VAL A 1079 -23.89 -44.17 -12.65
CA VAL A 1079 -24.90 -43.13 -12.93
C VAL A 1079 -25.28 -42.35 -11.66
N SER A 1080 -25.40 -43.02 -10.52
CA SER A 1080 -25.80 -42.37 -9.25
C SER A 1080 -24.64 -41.77 -8.44
N GLY A 1081 -23.40 -42.22 -8.69
CA GLY A 1081 -22.16 -41.69 -8.13
C GLY A 1081 -21.33 -40.93 -9.18
N LEU A 1082 -20.53 -41.64 -9.99
CA LEU A 1082 -19.51 -41.06 -10.90
C LEU A 1082 -20.03 -39.89 -11.75
N LEU A 1083 -21.10 -40.14 -12.52
CA LEU A 1083 -21.68 -39.20 -13.49
C LEU A 1083 -22.75 -38.29 -12.88
N ASN A 1084 -22.98 -38.35 -11.57
CA ASN A 1084 -23.94 -37.49 -10.89
C ASN A 1084 -23.40 -36.04 -10.83
N PRO A 1085 -24.10 -35.06 -11.43
CA PRO A 1085 -23.63 -33.67 -11.47
C PRO A 1085 -23.83 -32.93 -10.14
N GLN A 1086 -24.31 -33.60 -9.09
CA GLN A 1086 -24.36 -33.05 -7.74
C GLN A 1086 -23.03 -33.30 -7.00
N PRO A 1087 -22.73 -32.45 -6.00
CA PRO A 1087 -21.69 -32.70 -5.00
C PRO A 1087 -21.74 -34.11 -4.43
N ASN A 1088 -20.58 -34.62 -4.00
CA ASN A 1088 -20.51 -35.89 -3.27
C ASN A 1088 -21.44 -35.82 -2.03
N PRO A 1089 -22.41 -36.74 -1.88
CA PRO A 1089 -23.35 -36.73 -0.75
C PRO A 1089 -22.65 -36.90 0.60
N ASN A 1090 -21.49 -37.56 0.61
CA ASN A 1090 -20.61 -37.64 1.77
C ASN A 1090 -19.38 -36.75 1.54
N VAL A 1091 -19.13 -35.79 2.44
CA VAL A 1091 -17.94 -34.93 2.35
C VAL A 1091 -16.70 -35.73 2.80
N LEU A 1092 -15.75 -35.92 1.88
CA LEU A 1092 -14.47 -36.59 2.13
C LEU A 1092 -13.48 -35.62 2.81
N SER A 1093 -13.85 -35.15 3.99
CA SER A 1093 -13.17 -34.05 4.67
C SER A 1093 -11.67 -34.32 4.87
N GLY A 1094 -10.84 -33.35 4.51
CA GLY A 1094 -9.38 -33.40 4.67
C GLY A 1094 -8.59 -34.00 3.51
N ALA A 1095 -9.24 -34.59 2.51
CA ALA A 1095 -8.55 -35.06 1.31
C ALA A 1095 -7.94 -33.88 0.54
N LEU A 1096 -6.63 -33.97 0.24
CA LEU A 1096 -5.94 -33.05 -0.66
C LEU A 1096 -6.15 -33.55 -2.10
N VAL A 1097 -6.75 -32.73 -2.96
CA VAL A 1097 -6.90 -33.08 -4.38
C VAL A 1097 -5.60 -32.87 -5.17
N GLU A 1098 -5.43 -33.54 -6.31
CA GLU A 1098 -4.27 -33.39 -7.20
C GLU A 1098 -3.99 -31.93 -7.56
N GLY A 1099 -5.05 -31.13 -7.76
CA GLY A 1099 -5.01 -29.67 -7.75
C GLY A 1099 -5.18 -29.01 -9.11
N ALA A 1100 -4.81 -27.73 -9.17
CA ALA A 1100 -4.90 -26.94 -10.39
C ALA A 1100 -3.79 -27.30 -11.39
N LEU A 1101 -4.04 -26.98 -12.67
CA LEU A 1101 -3.00 -26.94 -13.70
C LEU A 1101 -1.96 -25.84 -13.39
N PHE A 1102 -0.83 -25.84 -14.09
CA PHE A 1102 0.21 -24.79 -13.95
C PHE A 1102 -0.31 -23.35 -14.12
N SER A 1103 -1.42 -23.16 -14.85
CA SER A 1103 -2.12 -21.88 -15.02
C SER A 1103 -3.03 -21.47 -13.85
N ASP A 1104 -2.99 -22.19 -12.72
CA ASP A 1104 -3.91 -22.09 -11.58
C ASP A 1104 -5.40 -22.32 -11.90
N VAL A 1105 -5.70 -22.87 -13.09
CA VAL A 1105 -7.05 -23.29 -13.48
C VAL A 1105 -7.38 -24.61 -12.79
N PHE A 1106 -8.46 -24.60 -12.02
CA PHE A 1106 -9.02 -25.77 -11.33
C PHE A 1106 -10.45 -26.04 -11.83
N GLN A 1107 -10.83 -27.31 -11.96
CA GLN A 1107 -12.18 -27.74 -12.31
C GLN A 1107 -12.64 -28.79 -11.30
N ASP A 1108 -13.68 -28.48 -10.53
CA ASP A 1108 -14.30 -29.37 -9.55
C ASP A 1108 -15.26 -30.34 -10.27
N VAL A 1109 -14.70 -31.29 -11.02
CA VAL A 1109 -15.43 -32.28 -11.82
C VAL A 1109 -14.82 -33.65 -11.60
N ARG A 1110 -15.61 -34.57 -11.03
CA ARG A 1110 -15.20 -35.91 -10.55
C ARG A 1110 -14.44 -36.79 -11.53
N ILE A 1111 -14.66 -36.62 -12.84
CA ILE A 1111 -14.00 -37.39 -13.90
C ILE A 1111 -12.68 -36.78 -14.38
N LEU A 1112 -12.20 -35.70 -13.73
CA LEU A 1112 -10.96 -35.01 -14.09
C LEU A 1112 -9.90 -35.18 -13.00
N ASN A 1113 -8.66 -35.41 -13.45
CA ASN A 1113 -7.49 -35.59 -12.60
C ASN A 1113 -7.34 -34.52 -11.51
N SER A 1114 -7.71 -33.26 -11.78
CA SER A 1114 -7.66 -32.18 -10.79
C SER A 1114 -8.39 -32.50 -9.48
N THR A 1115 -9.41 -33.38 -9.52
CA THR A 1115 -10.18 -33.83 -8.35
C THR A 1115 -9.77 -35.18 -7.79
N ASN A 1116 -8.73 -35.83 -8.34
CA ASN A 1116 -8.16 -37.07 -7.81
C ASN A 1116 -7.72 -36.89 -6.36
N VAL A 1117 -7.98 -37.89 -5.54
CA VAL A 1117 -7.56 -37.96 -4.13
C VAL A 1117 -6.93 -39.33 -3.89
N GLU A 1118 -5.71 -39.33 -3.33
CA GLU A 1118 -4.88 -40.53 -3.16
C GLU A 1118 -4.22 -40.49 -1.77
N ILE A 1119 -3.97 -41.65 -1.16
CA ILE A 1119 -3.45 -41.74 0.23
C ILE A 1119 -2.08 -41.07 0.41
N GLU A 1120 -1.25 -41.10 -0.63
CA GLU A 1120 0.06 -40.49 -0.72
C GLU A 1120 0.02 -38.96 -0.78
N PHE A 1121 -1.02 -38.35 -1.36
CA PHE A 1121 -1.13 -36.88 -1.44
C PHE A 1121 -1.24 -36.26 -0.05
N ASN A 1122 -1.92 -36.94 0.87
CA ASN A 1122 -2.04 -36.51 2.25
C ASN A 1122 -0.81 -36.82 3.11
N ALA A 1123 0.16 -37.62 2.64
CA ALA A 1123 1.21 -38.17 3.50
C ALA A 1123 2.20 -37.10 3.98
N GLY A 1124 2.88 -36.42 3.05
CA GLY A 1124 3.71 -35.26 3.37
C GLY A 1124 2.88 -34.10 3.91
N PHE A 1125 1.66 -33.90 3.39
CA PHE A 1125 0.72 -32.88 3.84
C PHE A 1125 0.42 -32.96 5.34
N GLN A 1126 0.17 -34.16 5.87
CA GLN A 1126 -0.07 -34.35 7.30
C GLN A 1126 1.19 -34.04 8.14
N GLY A 1127 2.36 -34.46 7.66
CA GLY A 1127 3.64 -34.19 8.31
C GLY A 1127 3.97 -32.69 8.38
N VAL A 1128 3.76 -31.94 7.29
CA VAL A 1128 4.02 -30.49 7.26
C VAL A 1128 3.00 -29.68 8.04
N LEU A 1129 1.73 -30.09 8.12
CA LEU A 1129 0.75 -29.43 9.00
C LEU A 1129 1.18 -29.50 10.47
N ALA A 1130 1.63 -30.67 10.93
CA ALA A 1130 2.20 -30.83 12.27
C ALA A 1130 3.49 -30.00 12.43
N GLY A 1131 4.40 -30.06 11.45
CA GLY A 1131 5.66 -29.33 11.49
C GLY A 1131 5.50 -27.81 11.53
N LEU A 1132 4.59 -27.25 10.74
CA LEU A 1132 4.31 -25.81 10.73
C LEU A 1132 3.56 -25.32 11.96
N SER A 1133 2.83 -26.21 12.64
CA SER A 1133 2.19 -25.96 13.94
C SER A 1133 3.21 -26.00 15.09
N GLN A 1134 4.27 -26.81 14.97
CA GLN A 1134 5.39 -26.86 15.91
C GLN A 1134 6.43 -25.76 15.67
N ALA A 1135 6.63 -25.34 14.41
CA ALA A 1135 7.66 -24.39 14.03
C ALA A 1135 7.37 -22.97 14.53
N SER A 1136 8.40 -22.33 15.10
CA SER A 1136 8.28 -20.98 15.64
C SER A 1136 7.87 -19.93 14.60
N GLY A 1137 7.11 -18.93 15.07
CA GLY A 1137 6.78 -17.71 14.34
C GLY A 1137 5.51 -17.78 13.49
N THR A 1138 5.05 -16.62 13.01
CA THR A 1138 3.76 -16.47 12.29
C THR A 1138 3.94 -16.21 10.79
N TRP A 1139 2.83 -16.21 10.04
CA TRP A 1139 2.86 -15.81 8.63
C TRP A 1139 3.18 -14.32 8.44
N GLU A 1140 2.71 -13.45 9.34
CA GLU A 1140 3.09 -12.02 9.36
C GLU A 1140 4.60 -11.85 9.50
N GLN A 1141 5.27 -12.68 10.30
CA GLN A 1141 6.72 -12.64 10.45
C GLN A 1141 7.43 -13.07 9.16
N CYS A 1142 6.89 -14.08 8.45
CA CYS A 1142 7.36 -14.44 7.11
C CYS A 1142 7.22 -13.27 6.11
N LEU A 1143 6.12 -12.50 6.18
CA LEU A 1143 5.91 -11.29 5.38
C LEU A 1143 6.76 -10.09 5.83
N GLN A 1144 7.15 -10.02 7.12
CA GLN A 1144 7.96 -8.93 7.71
C GLN A 1144 9.47 -9.06 7.51
N GLY A 1145 9.94 -10.11 6.82
CA GLY A 1145 11.35 -10.29 6.50
C GLY A 1145 12.11 -11.33 7.32
N TYR A 1146 11.44 -12.21 8.09
CA TYR A 1146 12.07 -13.47 8.52
C TYR A 1146 12.39 -14.40 7.33
N GLY A 1147 11.81 -14.13 6.14
CA GLY A 1147 12.28 -14.65 4.87
C GLY A 1147 12.36 -13.55 3.81
N GLY A 1148 13.44 -13.51 3.03
CA GLY A 1148 13.66 -12.54 1.95
C GLY A 1148 12.81 -12.81 0.70
N LEU A 1149 11.48 -12.83 0.83
CA LEU A 1149 10.55 -13.14 -0.27
C LEU A 1149 10.31 -11.97 -1.25
N GLY A 1150 11.06 -10.87 -1.09
CA GLY A 1150 11.17 -9.82 -2.11
C GLY A 1150 12.26 -10.08 -3.17
N ARG A 1151 13.21 -10.99 -2.93
CA ARG A 1151 14.19 -11.59 -3.87
C ARG A 1151 15.00 -12.66 -3.12
N VAL A 1152 14.77 -13.93 -3.44
CA VAL A 1152 15.71 -14.88 -4.09
C VAL A 1152 17.23 -14.82 -3.73
N SER A 1153 17.88 -13.66 -3.66
CA SER A 1153 19.34 -13.49 -3.80
C SER A 1153 20.24 -14.19 -2.78
N THR A 1154 19.74 -14.55 -1.59
CA THR A 1154 20.58 -15.18 -0.53
C THR A 1154 20.22 -16.63 -0.19
N VAL A 1155 19.15 -17.20 -0.74
CA VAL A 1155 18.96 -18.68 -0.77
C VAL A 1155 19.49 -19.23 -2.09
N CYS A 1156 19.23 -18.50 -3.16
CA CYS A 1156 19.52 -18.92 -4.52
C CYS A 1156 20.93 -18.49 -4.95
N GLY A 1157 21.55 -17.57 -4.20
CA GLY A 1157 22.78 -16.89 -4.59
C GLY A 1157 22.53 -15.79 -5.61
N ASN A 1158 23.59 -15.08 -5.99
CA ASN A 1158 23.58 -14.29 -7.22
C ASN A 1158 23.74 -15.26 -8.40
N ALA A 1159 22.63 -15.73 -8.94
CA ALA A 1159 22.53 -16.31 -10.26
C ALA A 1159 22.39 -15.18 -11.30
#